data_AF-A0A7J2LKF1-F1
#
_entry.id   AF-A0A7J2LKF1-F1
#
_cell.length_a   1.000
_cell.length_b   1.000
_cell.length_c   1.000
_cell.angle_alpha   90.00
_cell.angle_beta   90.00
_cell.angle_gamma   90.00
#
_symmetry.space_group_name_H-M   'P 1'
#
loop_
_entity.id
_entity.type
_entity.pdbx_description
1 polymer ?
#
loop_
_entity_poly.entity_id
_entity_poly.type
_entity_poly.pdbx_seq_one_letter_code
_entity_poly.pdbx_strand_id
1 'polypeptide(L)'
;MKCPFCGSEKTKVIDKRFAEDDFANRRRRECLDCGRRFTTYERLEAEKGVKIPFVKKRDGKLVPFKKEKIVDAIFKAAQSVGGKDRELASRLAEKVIENLNQRFDEANIPSVEDVSDAIERVLIKEGHAKTAKAFILYRETRARQREAKLAMLDVSDAITAYIHQRDWRVKENSNEEFSFSGLVLYVSGKVMATYALNEIYPPQISTAHKLGYIHIHDLGHPIIGYCCGHSLKNLLLMGFGGVRNKTEARPAKHLSTVIRHMVNYIGCLQMEFAGAQAFSGVDTLLAPFVKVDSLSYKEVKQCIQELVYGLNIPSRWGAQYPFSNLTFDLVVPDFMQDEKAIVGGKRMPFTYAECQDEMDLLNKAFLEVLSEGDAHGKIFTFPIPTYNLTKDFDWNSEISDMLFEVTAKYGSPYFQNYIGSGLSPRSIYAMCLHPDEEVIIRVDNNIRRVTIKELCNYPSQPIDFFWSAPRNKIEILSLNPESLKVEWVRITKFLRKKGRELAKITTSDGKTIKVSSDHLIPVLTEKGIKLKFAHEIKKGDFLFVLRNARKVLNNSYQYIEEWKLDEKLAFLLGLFTADGNYLYCDKTKIKAKGMQFTFNKEEKELIQLIKRIAREVLNKEVIIKQDKRYNSVYVYLY
;
A
#
# COMPACT_ATOMS: atom_id res chain seq x y z
N MET A 1 -16.03 17.36 -69.91
CA MET A 1 -16.44 15.94 -69.76
C MET A 1 -17.65 15.72 -70.66
N LYS A 2 -17.54 14.84 -71.66
CA LYS A 2 -18.61 14.53 -72.63
C LYS A 2 -19.41 13.29 -72.18
N CYS A 3 -20.69 13.22 -72.53
CA CYS A 3 -21.52 12.05 -72.31
C CYS A 3 -20.96 10.86 -73.12
N PRO A 4 -20.66 9.71 -72.51
CA PRO A 4 -20.09 8.56 -73.21
C PRO A 4 -21.06 7.90 -74.20
N PHE A 5 -22.35 8.23 -74.12
CA PHE A 5 -23.39 7.62 -74.97
C PHE A 5 -23.73 8.46 -76.21
N CYS A 6 -23.70 9.80 -76.10
CA CYS A 6 -24.11 10.69 -77.19
C CYS A 6 -23.14 11.83 -77.49
N GLY A 7 -22.02 11.93 -76.76
CA GLY A 7 -21.00 12.96 -76.97
C GLY A 7 -21.35 14.36 -76.47
N SER A 8 -22.57 14.61 -75.98
CA SER A 8 -22.99 15.93 -75.48
C SER A 8 -22.18 16.40 -74.26
N GLU A 9 -21.90 17.70 -74.19
CA GLU A 9 -21.22 18.35 -73.06
C GLU A 9 -22.18 18.73 -71.92
N LYS A 10 -23.50 18.71 -72.18
CA LYS A 10 -24.53 19.12 -71.21
C LYS A 10 -24.82 17.99 -70.23
N THR A 11 -24.12 17.98 -69.10
CA THR A 11 -24.23 16.93 -68.07
C THR A 11 -24.47 17.54 -66.69
N LYS A 12 -25.36 16.94 -65.88
CA LYS A 12 -25.70 17.38 -64.51
C LYS A 12 -25.27 16.33 -63.49
N VAL A 13 -24.65 16.75 -62.39
CA VAL A 13 -24.29 15.85 -61.27
C VAL A 13 -25.52 15.62 -60.39
N ILE A 14 -25.83 14.36 -60.11
CA ILE A 14 -26.98 13.94 -59.29
C ILE A 14 -26.54 13.48 -57.89
N ASP A 15 -25.41 12.77 -57.81
CA ASP A 15 -24.91 12.20 -56.55
C ASP A 15 -23.37 12.30 -56.53
N LYS A 16 -22.81 12.60 -55.36
CA LYS A 16 -21.37 12.75 -55.12
C LYS A 16 -20.98 11.95 -53.88
N ARG A 17 -20.13 10.94 -54.06
CA ARG A 17 -19.56 10.14 -52.97
C ARG A 17 -18.05 10.01 -53.14
N PHE A 18 -17.34 9.97 -52.02
CA PHE A 18 -15.92 9.66 -52.02
C PHE A 18 -15.75 8.15 -52.07
N ALA A 19 -15.01 7.62 -53.06
CA ALA A 19 -14.68 6.21 -53.13
C ALA A 19 -13.31 6.00 -52.48
N GLU A 20 -13.28 5.33 -51.32
CA GLU A 20 -12.06 5.14 -50.52
C GLU A 20 -11.04 4.22 -51.22
N ASP A 21 -11.50 3.20 -51.95
CA ASP A 21 -10.63 2.23 -52.62
C ASP A 21 -9.85 2.80 -53.83
N ASP A 22 -10.39 3.83 -54.49
CA ASP A 22 -9.89 4.36 -55.77
C ASP A 22 -9.34 5.81 -55.67
N PHE A 23 -9.31 6.37 -54.46
CA PHE A 23 -8.86 7.73 -54.17
C PHE A 23 -9.51 8.81 -55.05
N ALA A 24 -10.78 8.61 -55.43
CA ALA A 24 -11.50 9.45 -56.38
C ALA A 24 -12.87 9.88 -55.88
N ASN A 25 -13.29 11.09 -56.24
CA ASN A 25 -14.68 11.51 -56.10
C ASN A 25 -15.52 10.84 -57.19
N ARG A 26 -16.33 9.86 -56.81
CA ARG A 26 -17.33 9.25 -57.67
C ARG A 26 -18.51 10.20 -57.82
N ARG A 27 -18.71 10.72 -59.03
CA ARG A 27 -19.89 11.54 -59.37
C ARG A 27 -20.82 10.77 -60.30
N ARG A 28 -22.07 10.60 -59.91
CA ARG A 28 -23.11 10.12 -60.81
C ARG A 28 -23.69 11.29 -61.56
N ARG A 29 -23.61 11.26 -62.89
CA ARG A 29 -24.07 12.32 -63.79
C ARG A 29 -25.22 11.82 -64.65
N GLU A 30 -26.07 12.74 -65.08
CA GLU A 30 -27.10 12.52 -66.09
C GLU A 30 -26.86 13.47 -67.26
N CYS A 31 -26.94 12.93 -68.47
CA CYS A 31 -26.89 13.72 -69.69
C CYS A 31 -28.24 14.44 -69.89
N LEU A 32 -28.21 15.77 -70.07
CA LEU A 32 -29.42 16.56 -70.25
C LEU A 32 -30.05 16.38 -71.64
N ASP A 33 -29.28 15.88 -72.62
CA ASP A 33 -29.78 15.68 -73.98
C ASP A 33 -30.30 14.25 -74.22
N CYS A 34 -29.67 13.21 -73.66
CA CYS A 34 -30.07 11.82 -73.88
C CYS A 34 -30.64 11.11 -72.65
N GLY A 35 -30.76 11.79 -71.51
CA GLY A 35 -31.32 11.27 -70.24
C GLY A 35 -30.53 10.14 -69.57
N ARG A 36 -29.47 9.64 -70.20
CA ARG A 36 -28.69 8.50 -69.69
C ARG A 36 -27.77 8.92 -68.56
N ARG A 37 -27.68 8.05 -67.56
CA ARG A 37 -26.83 8.24 -66.39
C ARG A 37 -25.51 7.51 -66.55
N PHE A 38 -24.41 8.16 -66.16
CA PHE A 38 -23.08 7.55 -66.14
C PHE A 38 -22.30 8.02 -64.91
N THR A 39 -21.26 7.28 -64.56
CA THR A 39 -20.41 7.60 -63.42
C THR A 39 -19.09 8.14 -63.93
N THR A 40 -18.64 9.26 -63.36
CA THR A 40 -17.30 9.79 -63.59
C THR A 40 -16.51 9.73 -62.29
N TYR A 41 -15.25 9.33 -62.39
CA TYR A 41 -14.30 9.40 -61.28
C TYR A 41 -13.43 10.63 -61.47
N GLU A 42 -13.50 11.55 -60.51
CA GLU A 42 -12.60 12.71 -60.45
C GLU A 42 -11.52 12.40 -59.41
N ARG A 43 -10.32 12.02 -59.86
CA ARG A 43 -9.15 11.94 -58.99
C ARG A 43 -8.75 13.36 -58.61
N LEU A 44 -8.56 13.60 -57.32
CA LEU A 44 -7.97 14.85 -56.86
C LEU A 44 -6.49 14.76 -57.22
N GLU A 45 -6.06 15.46 -58.26
CA GLU A 45 -4.63 15.67 -58.48
C GLU A 45 -4.07 16.41 -57.27
N ALA A 46 -2.97 15.91 -56.71
CA ALA A 46 -2.28 16.61 -55.66
C ALA A 46 -1.82 17.99 -56.17
N GLU A 47 -1.86 19.02 -55.31
CA GLU A 47 -1.34 20.35 -55.65
C GLU A 47 0.09 20.23 -56.20
N LYS A 48 0.45 21.01 -57.23
CA LYS A 48 1.78 20.95 -57.88
C LYS A 48 2.90 20.93 -56.81
N GLY A 49 3.64 19.82 -56.73
CA GLY A 49 4.74 19.62 -55.78
C GLY A 49 4.42 18.78 -54.53
N VAL A 50 3.18 18.31 -54.36
CA VAL A 50 2.76 17.46 -53.23
C VAL A 50 2.55 16.02 -53.72
N LYS A 51 3.15 15.01 -53.08
CA LYS A 51 2.96 13.57 -53.44
C LYS A 51 1.87 12.89 -52.63
N ILE A 52 1.27 13.61 -51.68
CA ILE A 52 0.40 13.08 -50.63
C ILE A 52 -1.00 13.70 -50.77
N PRO A 53 -1.99 12.97 -51.30
CA PRO A 53 -3.32 13.52 -51.54
C PRO A 53 -4.21 13.56 -50.28
N PHE A 54 -3.92 12.72 -49.27
CA PHE A 54 -4.75 12.56 -48.07
C PHE A 54 -3.95 12.52 -46.76
N VAL A 55 -4.64 12.74 -45.64
CA VAL A 55 -4.13 12.53 -44.28
C VAL A 55 -5.13 11.67 -43.51
N LYS A 56 -4.64 10.66 -42.79
CA LYS A 56 -5.45 9.79 -41.93
C LYS A 56 -5.69 10.43 -40.56
N LYS A 57 -6.95 10.71 -40.23
CA LYS A 57 -7.35 11.17 -38.89
C LYS A 57 -7.31 10.04 -37.86
N ARG A 58 -7.38 10.42 -36.58
CA ARG A 58 -7.34 9.48 -35.44
C ARG A 58 -8.54 8.55 -35.34
N ASP A 59 -9.68 8.96 -35.90
CA ASP A 59 -10.89 8.14 -36.06
C ASP A 59 -10.81 7.19 -37.28
N GLY A 60 -9.66 7.14 -37.95
CA GLY A 60 -9.43 6.33 -39.15
C GLY A 60 -9.84 7.02 -40.45
N LYS A 61 -10.57 8.15 -40.40
CA LYS A 61 -11.11 8.81 -41.59
C LYS A 61 -10.03 9.51 -42.41
N LEU A 62 -10.06 9.31 -43.74
CA LEU A 62 -9.19 10.03 -44.66
C LEU A 62 -9.75 11.42 -44.98
N VAL A 63 -8.89 12.45 -44.93
CA VAL A 63 -9.24 13.82 -45.33
C VAL A 63 -8.24 14.37 -46.34
N PRO A 64 -8.66 15.24 -47.28
CA PRO A 64 -7.74 15.84 -48.25
C PRO A 64 -6.61 16.59 -47.54
N PHE A 65 -5.39 16.39 -48.04
CA PHE A 65 -4.23 17.16 -47.60
C PHE A 65 -4.43 18.64 -47.96
N LYS A 66 -4.10 19.54 -47.04
CA LYS A 66 -4.19 21.00 -47.27
C LYS A 66 -2.98 21.69 -46.66
N LYS A 67 -2.11 22.25 -47.51
CA LYS A 67 -0.92 23.02 -47.08
C LYS A 67 -1.27 24.08 -46.04
N GLU A 68 -2.36 24.82 -46.26
CA GLU A 68 -2.78 25.92 -45.39
C GLU A 68 -2.97 25.50 -43.92
N LYS A 69 -3.35 24.24 -43.66
CA LYS A 69 -3.48 23.75 -42.28
C LYS A 69 -2.15 23.65 -41.55
N ILE A 70 -1.07 23.34 -42.27
CA ILE A 70 0.29 23.30 -41.73
C ILE A 70 0.78 24.72 -41.49
N VAL A 71 0.54 25.63 -42.44
CA VAL A 71 0.87 27.06 -42.32
C VAL A 71 0.19 27.66 -41.09
N ASP A 72 -1.12 27.47 -40.94
CA ASP A 72 -1.89 27.96 -39.79
C ASP A 72 -1.39 27.39 -38.47
N ALA A 73 -0.99 26.11 -38.45
CA ALA A 73 -0.50 25.45 -37.24
C ALA A 73 0.87 25.98 -36.80
N ILE A 74 1.80 26.15 -37.75
CA ILE A 74 3.12 26.76 -37.51
C ILE A 74 2.94 28.22 -37.09
N PHE A 75 2.08 28.96 -37.78
CA PHE A 75 1.86 30.38 -37.52
C PHE A 75 1.26 30.62 -36.14
N LYS A 76 0.27 29.83 -35.72
CA LYS A 76 -0.29 29.90 -34.35
C LYS A 76 0.75 29.61 -33.28
N ALA A 77 1.62 28.62 -33.51
CA ALA A 77 2.73 28.34 -32.60
C ALA A 77 3.78 29.46 -32.59
N ALA A 78 4.00 30.14 -33.72
CA ALA A 78 4.88 31.29 -33.80
C ALA A 78 4.29 32.50 -33.05
N GLN A 79 2.99 32.75 -33.19
CA GLN A 79 2.29 33.84 -32.50
C GLN A 79 2.34 33.71 -30.97
N SER A 80 2.22 32.49 -30.43
CA SER A 80 2.29 32.26 -28.98
C SER A 80 3.68 32.53 -28.38
N VAL A 81 4.72 32.65 -29.22
CA VAL A 81 6.08 33.05 -28.82
C VAL A 81 6.48 34.43 -29.36
N GLY A 82 5.51 35.23 -29.84
CA GLY A 82 5.71 36.61 -30.29
C GLY A 82 6.05 36.80 -31.77
N GLY A 83 6.04 35.73 -32.58
CA GLY A 83 6.25 35.78 -34.01
C GLY A 83 5.06 36.35 -34.79
N LYS A 84 5.32 37.12 -35.85
CA LYS A 84 4.29 37.76 -36.69
C LYS A 84 4.42 37.46 -38.19
N ASP A 85 5.48 36.75 -38.58
CA ASP A 85 5.79 36.47 -39.98
C ASP A 85 5.06 35.21 -40.48
N ARG A 86 3.95 35.41 -41.19
CA ARG A 86 3.18 34.33 -41.82
C ARG A 86 3.87 33.79 -43.07
N GLU A 87 4.65 34.60 -43.77
CA GLU A 87 5.40 34.15 -44.95
C GLU A 87 6.49 33.15 -44.56
N LEU A 88 7.17 33.40 -43.43
CA LEU A 88 8.10 32.44 -42.85
C LEU A 88 7.41 31.12 -42.47
N ALA A 89 6.21 31.17 -41.90
CA ALA A 89 5.43 29.96 -41.61
C ALA A 89 5.05 29.20 -42.91
N SER A 90 4.78 29.91 -44.00
CA SER A 90 4.54 29.30 -45.32
C SER A 90 5.79 28.59 -45.87
N ARG A 91 6.97 29.24 -45.80
CA ARG A 91 8.26 28.64 -46.20
C ARG A 91 8.61 27.40 -45.37
N LEU A 92 8.36 27.44 -44.06
CA LEU A 92 8.57 26.29 -43.18
C LEU A 92 7.60 25.14 -43.50
N ALA A 93 6.34 25.46 -43.84
CA ALA A 93 5.37 24.46 -44.27
C ALA A 93 5.79 23.76 -45.58
N GLU A 94 6.46 24.44 -46.50
CA GLU A 94 7.03 23.83 -47.71
C GLU A 94 8.10 22.79 -47.36
N LYS A 95 8.99 23.12 -46.42
CA LYS A 95 10.00 22.17 -45.92
C LYS A 95 9.38 20.97 -45.19
N VAL A 96 8.25 21.18 -44.49
CA VAL A 96 7.47 20.07 -43.90
C VAL A 96 6.89 19.17 -44.98
N ILE A 97 6.35 19.74 -46.05
CA ILE A 97 5.83 18.97 -47.19
C ILE A 97 6.95 18.18 -47.87
N GLU A 98 8.12 18.79 -48.08
CA GLU A 98 9.29 18.08 -48.60
C GLU A 98 9.70 16.91 -47.71
N ASN A 99 9.71 17.10 -46.38
CA ASN A 99 10.01 16.05 -45.42
C ASN A 99 8.98 14.90 -45.46
N LEU A 100 7.69 15.24 -45.61
CA LEU A 100 6.62 14.25 -45.73
C LEU A 100 6.72 13.48 -47.05
N ASN A 101 6.95 14.17 -48.17
CA ASN A 101 7.09 13.58 -49.51
C ASN A 101 8.29 12.62 -49.64
N GLN A 102 9.25 12.66 -48.72
CA GLN A 102 10.37 11.71 -48.66
C GLN A 102 9.96 10.35 -48.05
N ARG A 103 8.88 10.32 -47.26
CA ARG A 103 8.47 9.16 -46.46
C ARG A 103 7.10 8.59 -46.84
N PHE A 104 6.28 9.41 -47.49
CA PHE A 104 4.88 9.14 -47.77
C PHE A 104 4.53 9.51 -49.21
N ASP A 105 3.56 8.78 -49.75
CA ASP A 105 3.09 8.91 -51.13
C ASP A 105 1.60 8.49 -51.21
N GLU A 106 1.10 8.18 -52.41
CA GLU A 106 -0.28 7.75 -52.62
C GLU A 106 -0.60 6.38 -51.98
N ALA A 107 0.39 5.49 -51.83
CA ALA A 107 0.23 4.16 -51.24
C ALA A 107 0.42 4.19 -49.72
N ASN A 108 1.29 5.07 -49.22
CA ASN A 108 1.59 5.23 -47.80
C ASN A 108 1.11 6.60 -47.30
N ILE A 109 -0.12 6.65 -46.78
CA ILE A 109 -0.79 7.88 -46.35
C ILE A 109 -0.37 8.27 -44.92
N PRO A 110 0.10 9.50 -44.67
CA PRO A 110 0.51 9.91 -43.33
C PRO A 110 -0.68 10.08 -42.39
N SER A 111 -0.48 9.77 -41.11
CA SER A 111 -1.42 10.11 -40.05
C SER A 111 -1.28 11.57 -39.61
N VAL A 112 -2.26 12.07 -38.84
CA VAL A 112 -2.16 13.39 -38.20
C VAL A 112 -0.94 13.51 -37.28
N GLU A 113 -0.48 12.42 -36.67
CA GLU A 113 0.74 12.44 -35.85
C GLU A 113 2.00 12.52 -36.71
N ASP A 114 2.06 11.79 -37.83
CA ASP A 114 3.19 11.87 -38.76
C ASP A 114 3.40 13.29 -39.29
N VAL A 115 2.31 13.99 -39.62
CA VAL A 115 2.34 15.41 -40.03
C VAL A 115 2.83 16.30 -38.89
N SER A 116 2.38 16.05 -37.66
CA SER A 116 2.78 16.84 -36.49
C SER A 116 4.27 16.64 -36.15
N ASP A 117 4.77 15.41 -36.27
CA ASP A 117 6.17 15.07 -36.03
C ASP A 117 7.08 15.67 -37.11
N ALA A 118 6.61 15.72 -38.36
CA ALA A 118 7.32 16.40 -39.44
C ALA A 118 7.44 17.91 -39.17
N ILE A 119 6.37 18.56 -38.68
CA ILE A 119 6.40 19.97 -38.26
C ILE A 119 7.43 20.19 -37.16
N GLU A 120 7.43 19.36 -36.12
CA GLU A 120 8.37 19.46 -35.00
C GLU A 120 9.82 19.36 -35.47
N ARG A 121 10.14 18.34 -36.29
CA ARG A 121 11.49 18.13 -36.83
C ARG A 121 11.98 19.30 -37.66
N VAL A 122 11.12 19.83 -38.55
CA VAL A 122 11.49 20.96 -39.41
C VAL A 122 11.71 22.23 -38.58
N LEU A 123 10.83 22.52 -37.62
CA LEU A 123 11.01 23.70 -36.76
C LEU A 123 12.31 23.63 -35.94
N ILE A 124 12.70 22.46 -35.45
CA ILE A 124 13.98 22.28 -34.74
C ILE A 124 15.16 22.44 -35.70
N LYS A 125 15.13 21.76 -36.86
CA LYS A 125 16.23 21.78 -37.84
C LYS A 125 16.50 23.18 -38.40
N GLU A 126 15.45 23.97 -38.56
CA GLU A 126 15.52 25.34 -39.10
C GLU A 126 15.79 26.39 -38.01
N GLY A 127 16.12 25.99 -36.78
CA GLY A 127 16.52 26.89 -35.70
C GLY A 127 15.36 27.56 -34.94
N HIS A 128 14.12 27.14 -35.18
CA HIS A 128 12.91 27.67 -34.52
C HIS A 128 12.53 26.87 -33.27
N ALA A 129 13.51 26.56 -32.41
CA ALA A 129 13.32 25.71 -31.23
C ALA A 129 12.24 26.22 -30.26
N LYS A 130 12.11 27.55 -30.08
CA LYS A 130 11.05 28.17 -29.25
C LYS A 130 9.66 27.90 -29.81
N THR A 131 9.49 28.03 -31.13
CA THR A 131 8.23 27.75 -31.83
C THR A 131 7.91 26.25 -31.81
N ALA A 132 8.91 25.38 -31.98
CA ALA A 132 8.75 23.94 -31.85
C ALA A 132 8.23 23.55 -30.46
N LYS A 133 8.83 24.08 -29.38
CA LYS A 133 8.37 23.84 -28.01
C LYS A 133 6.92 24.30 -27.78
N ALA A 134 6.55 25.47 -28.30
CA ALA A 134 5.18 25.97 -28.19
C ALA A 134 4.17 25.10 -28.97
N PHE A 135 4.56 24.58 -30.13
CA PHE A 135 3.76 23.65 -30.92
C PHE A 135 3.54 22.32 -30.18
N ILE A 136 4.60 21.74 -29.59
CA ILE A 136 4.52 20.51 -28.78
C ILE A 136 3.56 20.69 -27.60
N LEU A 137 3.72 21.76 -26.83
CA LEU A 137 2.86 22.06 -25.67
C LEU A 137 1.40 22.27 -26.07
N TYR A 138 1.14 22.92 -27.20
CA TYR A 138 -0.22 23.12 -27.71
C TYR A 138 -0.88 21.78 -28.11
N ARG A 139 -0.12 20.88 -28.75
CA ARG A 139 -0.58 19.53 -29.12
C ARG A 139 -0.96 18.73 -27.87
N GLU A 140 -0.10 18.73 -26.86
CA GLU A 140 -0.32 18.05 -25.58
C GLU A 140 -1.56 18.61 -24.86
N THR A 141 -1.68 19.94 -24.76
CA THR A 141 -2.85 20.60 -24.16
C THR A 141 -4.15 20.21 -24.89
N ARG A 142 -4.15 20.16 -26.23
CA ARG A 142 -5.33 19.76 -27.01
C ARG A 142 -5.63 18.27 -26.89
N ALA A 143 -4.62 17.42 -26.68
CA ALA A 143 -4.82 16.00 -26.37
C ALA A 143 -5.55 15.85 -25.04
N ARG A 144 -5.03 16.49 -23.99
CA ARG A 144 -5.64 16.51 -22.66
C ARG A 144 -7.07 17.06 -22.66
N GLN A 145 -7.34 18.14 -23.40
CA GLN A 145 -8.71 18.69 -23.54
C GLN A 145 -9.70 17.73 -24.20
N ARG A 146 -9.25 16.91 -25.16
CA ARG A 146 -10.12 15.93 -25.82
C ARG A 146 -10.40 14.73 -24.93
N GLU A 147 -9.39 14.26 -24.20
CA GLU A 147 -9.54 13.22 -23.19
C GLU A 147 -10.51 13.66 -22.10
N ALA A 148 -10.38 14.89 -21.59
CA ALA A 148 -11.32 15.45 -20.62
C ALA A 148 -12.76 15.53 -21.17
N LYS A 149 -12.94 15.90 -22.44
CA LYS A 149 -14.28 15.95 -23.06
C LYS A 149 -14.90 14.56 -23.25
N LEU A 150 -14.09 13.56 -23.62
CA LEU A 150 -14.53 12.17 -23.70
C LEU A 150 -14.94 11.64 -22.33
N ALA A 151 -14.18 11.96 -21.28
CA ALA A 151 -14.52 11.60 -19.91
C ALA A 151 -15.83 12.24 -19.42
N MET A 152 -16.14 13.49 -19.78
CA MET A 152 -17.40 14.14 -19.39
C MET A 152 -18.64 13.58 -20.12
N LEU A 153 -18.51 13.25 -21.41
CA LEU A 153 -19.59 12.57 -22.16
C LEU A 153 -19.91 11.20 -21.55
N ASP A 154 -18.88 10.50 -21.03
CA ASP A 154 -19.02 9.20 -20.39
C ASP A 154 -19.80 9.23 -19.06
N VAL A 155 -19.77 10.34 -18.31
CA VAL A 155 -20.47 10.47 -17.02
C VAL A 155 -21.99 10.61 -17.19
N SER A 156 -22.45 11.46 -18.12
CA SER A 156 -23.89 11.60 -18.39
C SER A 156 -24.49 10.28 -18.87
N ASP A 157 -23.78 9.61 -19.78
CA ASP A 157 -24.18 8.30 -20.30
C ASP A 157 -24.17 7.24 -19.19
N ALA A 158 -23.19 7.25 -18.27
CA ALA A 158 -23.15 6.35 -17.12
C ALA A 158 -24.37 6.54 -16.20
N ILE A 159 -24.73 7.78 -15.87
CA ILE A 159 -25.91 8.06 -15.03
C ILE A 159 -27.18 7.55 -15.71
N THR A 160 -27.38 7.89 -16.98
CA THR A 160 -28.55 7.44 -17.75
C THR A 160 -28.59 5.91 -17.89
N ALA A 161 -27.44 5.26 -18.12
CA ALA A 161 -27.34 3.81 -18.21
C ALA A 161 -27.69 3.12 -16.89
N TYR A 162 -27.26 3.66 -15.75
CA TYR A 162 -27.60 3.13 -14.42
C TYR A 162 -29.10 3.29 -14.14
N ILE A 163 -29.66 4.50 -14.32
CA ILE A 163 -31.09 4.79 -14.07
C ILE A 163 -32.00 3.86 -14.88
N HIS A 164 -31.64 3.58 -16.13
CA HIS A 164 -32.41 2.69 -17.00
C HIS A 164 -31.95 1.22 -16.96
N GLN A 165 -31.00 0.87 -16.07
CA GLN A 165 -30.42 -0.46 -15.94
C GLN A 165 -29.99 -1.09 -17.29
N ARG A 166 -29.43 -0.27 -18.18
CA ARG A 166 -29.04 -0.67 -19.54
C ARG A 166 -27.64 -1.28 -19.60
N ASP A 167 -26.80 -1.06 -18.58
CA ASP A 167 -25.48 -1.67 -18.46
C ASP A 167 -25.58 -2.91 -17.55
N TRP A 168 -25.01 -4.04 -18.00
CA TRP A 168 -24.98 -5.28 -17.23
C TRP A 168 -24.18 -5.12 -15.93
N ARG A 169 -23.23 -4.18 -15.87
CA ARG A 169 -22.44 -3.87 -14.67
C ARG A 169 -23.28 -3.43 -13.48
N VAL A 170 -24.49 -2.93 -13.72
CA VAL A 170 -25.46 -2.63 -12.64
C VAL A 170 -25.84 -3.89 -11.85
N LYS A 171 -25.65 -5.09 -12.43
CA LYS A 171 -25.93 -6.39 -11.82
C LYS A 171 -24.68 -7.25 -11.62
N GLU A 172 -23.48 -6.68 -11.77
CA GLU A 172 -22.22 -7.43 -11.65
C GLU A 172 -21.93 -7.84 -10.21
N ASN A 173 -22.30 -6.98 -9.25
CA ASN A 173 -22.06 -7.23 -7.83
C ASN A 173 -23.35 -7.67 -7.13
N SER A 174 -23.39 -8.91 -6.64
CA SER A 174 -24.54 -9.47 -5.91
C SER A 174 -24.78 -8.81 -4.55
N ASN A 175 -23.79 -8.11 -4.01
CA ASN A 175 -23.92 -7.37 -2.75
C ASN A 175 -24.51 -5.96 -2.95
N GLU A 176 -24.69 -5.51 -4.20
CA GLU A 176 -25.24 -4.19 -4.53
C GLU A 176 -26.68 -4.28 -5.02
N GLU A 177 -27.53 -3.40 -4.47
CA GLU A 177 -28.88 -3.15 -4.99
C GLU A 177 -29.00 -1.77 -5.63
N PHE A 178 -29.95 -1.65 -6.57
CA PHE A 178 -30.25 -0.39 -7.24
C PHE A 178 -30.62 0.68 -6.21
N SER A 179 -29.76 1.70 -6.08
CA SER A 179 -29.91 2.75 -5.08
C SER A 179 -29.14 4.00 -5.51
N PHE A 180 -29.41 5.12 -4.84
CA PHE A 180 -28.63 6.34 -5.07
C PHE A 180 -27.14 6.14 -4.70
N SER A 181 -26.87 5.44 -3.60
CA SER A 181 -25.50 5.08 -3.22
C SER A 181 -24.84 4.20 -4.28
N GLY A 182 -25.58 3.25 -4.85
CA GLY A 182 -25.10 2.39 -5.94
C GLY A 182 -24.82 3.18 -7.21
N LEU A 183 -25.65 4.20 -7.53
CA LEU A 183 -25.38 5.12 -8.64
C LEU A 183 -24.06 5.88 -8.43
N VAL A 184 -23.83 6.40 -7.22
CA VAL A 184 -22.59 7.12 -6.88
C VAL A 184 -21.38 6.20 -7.03
N LEU A 185 -21.44 4.98 -6.50
CA LEU A 185 -20.38 3.98 -6.63
C LEU A 185 -20.13 3.59 -8.08
N TYR A 186 -21.20 3.33 -8.86
CA TYR A 186 -21.10 2.97 -10.27
C TYR A 186 -20.43 4.06 -11.11
N VAL A 187 -20.89 5.31 -10.99
CA VAL A 187 -20.33 6.44 -11.72
C VAL A 187 -18.88 6.69 -11.29
N SER A 188 -18.61 6.70 -9.98
CA SER A 188 -17.26 6.87 -9.44
C SER A 188 -16.31 5.77 -9.94
N GLY A 189 -16.74 4.51 -9.86
CA GLY A 189 -15.96 3.35 -10.30
C GLY A 189 -15.61 3.41 -11.78
N LYS A 190 -16.56 3.81 -12.65
CA LYS A 190 -16.29 3.98 -14.10
C LYS A 190 -15.27 5.07 -14.38
N VAL A 191 -15.39 6.22 -13.69
CA VAL A 191 -14.45 7.35 -13.83
C VAL A 191 -13.06 6.94 -13.33
N MET A 192 -12.98 6.31 -12.15
CA MET A 192 -11.73 5.84 -11.56
C MET A 192 -11.06 4.77 -12.42
N ALA A 193 -11.81 3.84 -12.98
CA ALA A 193 -11.28 2.81 -13.87
C ALA A 193 -10.67 3.39 -15.15
N THR A 194 -11.35 4.38 -15.73
CA THR A 194 -10.84 5.11 -16.90
C THR A 194 -9.57 5.88 -16.57
N TYR A 195 -9.53 6.56 -15.43
CA TYR A 195 -8.33 7.24 -14.94
C TYR A 195 -7.17 6.25 -14.74
N ALA A 196 -7.41 5.12 -14.08
CA ALA A 196 -6.39 4.10 -13.85
C ALA A 196 -5.78 3.56 -15.15
N LEU A 197 -6.63 3.23 -16.13
CA LEU A 197 -6.20 2.66 -17.41
C LEU A 197 -5.45 3.65 -18.30
N ASN A 198 -5.60 4.95 -18.09
CA ASN A 198 -5.00 5.97 -18.95
C ASN A 198 -3.82 6.69 -18.28
N GLU A 199 -3.87 6.89 -16.96
CA GLU A 199 -2.91 7.72 -16.21
C GLU A 199 -2.03 6.91 -15.25
N ILE A 200 -2.51 5.78 -14.72
CA ILE A 200 -1.75 4.96 -13.75
C ILE A 200 -0.99 3.84 -14.46
N TYR A 201 -1.68 3.08 -15.33
CA TYR A 201 -1.09 1.92 -16.00
C TYR A 201 -0.44 2.28 -17.34
N PRO A 202 0.70 1.65 -17.70
CA PRO A 202 1.26 1.73 -19.04
C PRO A 202 0.26 1.29 -20.11
N PRO A 203 0.31 1.86 -21.34
CA PRO A 203 -0.62 1.53 -22.42
C PRO A 203 -0.71 0.03 -22.73
N GLN A 204 0.39 -0.71 -22.60
CA GLN A 204 0.43 -2.16 -22.85
C GLN A 204 -0.47 -2.93 -21.86
N ILE A 205 -0.44 -2.55 -20.59
CA ILE A 205 -1.29 -3.16 -19.53
C ILE A 205 -2.75 -2.78 -19.77
N SER A 206 -3.01 -1.52 -20.09
CA SER A 206 -4.34 -1.01 -20.41
C SER A 206 -4.97 -1.75 -21.60
N THR A 207 -4.21 -1.93 -22.68
CA THR A 207 -4.63 -2.69 -23.85
C THR A 207 -4.83 -4.16 -23.53
N ALA A 208 -3.95 -4.79 -22.75
CA ALA A 208 -4.10 -6.19 -22.36
C ALA A 208 -5.38 -6.44 -21.56
N HIS A 209 -5.74 -5.52 -20.66
CA HIS A 209 -7.01 -5.57 -19.92
C HIS A 209 -8.21 -5.39 -20.85
N LYS A 210 -8.19 -4.36 -21.71
CA LYS A 210 -9.28 -4.05 -22.65
C LYS A 210 -9.54 -5.16 -23.67
N LEU A 211 -8.50 -5.89 -24.08
CA LEU A 211 -8.60 -7.03 -25.00
C LEU A 211 -8.86 -8.37 -24.28
N GLY A 212 -8.91 -8.38 -22.95
CA GLY A 212 -9.19 -9.58 -22.15
C GLY A 212 -8.01 -10.56 -22.02
N TYR A 213 -6.79 -10.15 -22.36
CA TYR A 213 -5.59 -10.96 -22.13
C TYR A 213 -5.24 -11.08 -20.64
N ILE A 214 -5.59 -10.06 -19.87
CA ILE A 214 -5.50 -10.04 -18.41
C ILE A 214 -6.77 -9.40 -17.84
N HIS A 215 -7.09 -9.70 -16.58
CA HIS A 215 -8.13 -8.98 -15.84
C HIS A 215 -7.47 -8.24 -14.67
N ILE A 216 -7.77 -6.95 -14.53
CA ILE A 216 -7.29 -6.13 -13.41
C ILE A 216 -8.48 -6.02 -12.47
N HIS A 217 -8.41 -6.73 -11.35
CA HIS A 217 -9.45 -6.72 -10.33
C HIS A 217 -9.60 -5.33 -9.71
N ASP A 218 -10.83 -4.98 -9.33
CA ASP A 218 -11.17 -3.77 -8.56
C ASP A 218 -10.68 -2.46 -9.19
N LEU A 219 -10.69 -2.41 -10.51
CA LEU A 219 -10.21 -1.26 -11.28
C LEU A 219 -10.96 0.05 -10.95
N GLY A 220 -12.18 -0.03 -10.41
CA GLY A 220 -12.94 1.11 -9.88
C GLY A 220 -12.38 1.70 -8.58
N HIS A 221 -11.43 1.01 -7.94
CA HIS A 221 -10.79 1.37 -6.67
C HIS A 221 -9.25 1.36 -6.78
N PRO A 222 -8.65 2.08 -7.75
CA PRO A 222 -7.26 1.86 -8.16
C PRO A 222 -6.19 2.40 -7.19
N ILE A 223 -6.59 3.17 -6.17
CA ILE A 223 -5.69 3.91 -5.26
C ILE A 223 -5.81 3.48 -3.80
N ILE A 224 -6.66 2.48 -3.51
CA ILE A 224 -6.88 1.97 -2.16
C ILE A 224 -6.39 0.53 -2.03
N GLY A 225 -6.39 -0.03 -0.82
CA GLY A 225 -6.00 -1.43 -0.61
C GLY A 225 -7.01 -2.40 -1.23
N TYR A 226 -6.59 -3.64 -1.52
CA TYR A 226 -7.54 -4.69 -1.90
C TYR A 226 -8.26 -5.21 -0.65
N CYS A 227 -7.65 -6.12 0.11
CA CYS A 227 -8.20 -6.66 1.35
C CYS A 227 -7.23 -6.42 2.52
N CYS A 228 -7.72 -6.59 3.76
CA CYS A 228 -6.87 -6.44 4.95
C CYS A 228 -7.36 -7.29 6.14
N GLY A 229 -6.46 -8.08 6.72
CA GLY A 229 -6.64 -8.65 8.05
C GLY A 229 -6.14 -7.66 9.10
N HIS A 230 -7.03 -7.17 9.94
CA HIS A 230 -6.75 -6.20 10.98
C HIS A 230 -6.41 -6.90 12.30
N SER A 231 -5.49 -6.31 13.07
CA SER A 231 -5.19 -6.80 14.41
C SER A 231 -6.26 -6.34 15.39
N LEU A 232 -7.15 -7.25 15.78
CA LEU A 232 -8.13 -6.98 16.84
C LEU A 232 -7.42 -6.58 18.13
N LYS A 233 -6.27 -7.20 18.44
CA LYS A 233 -5.44 -6.86 19.60
C LYS A 233 -5.02 -5.39 19.61
N ASN A 234 -4.67 -4.81 18.46
CA ASN A 234 -4.36 -3.38 18.37
C ASN A 234 -5.60 -2.52 18.67
N LEU A 235 -6.78 -2.90 18.17
CA LEU A 235 -8.03 -2.23 18.50
C LEU A 235 -8.34 -2.30 20.00
N LEU A 236 -8.04 -3.43 20.66
CA LEU A 236 -8.20 -3.59 22.12
C LEU A 236 -7.20 -2.75 22.93
N LEU A 237 -6.00 -2.49 22.42
CA LEU A 237 -4.95 -1.74 23.11
C LEU A 237 -5.04 -0.23 22.88
N MET A 238 -5.39 0.17 21.66
CA MET A 238 -5.34 1.57 21.22
C MET A 238 -6.72 2.23 21.21
N GLY A 239 -7.79 1.45 21.10
CA GLY A 239 -9.13 1.97 20.82
C GLY A 239 -9.30 2.33 19.34
N PHE A 240 -10.36 3.07 19.04
CA PHE A 240 -10.75 3.41 17.67
C PHE A 240 -10.48 4.90 17.39
N GLY A 241 -9.53 5.23 16.53
CA GLY A 241 -9.13 6.62 16.28
C GLY A 241 -7.99 6.76 15.27
N GLY A 242 -7.27 7.88 15.31
CA GLY A 242 -6.10 8.12 14.45
C GLY A 242 -6.34 9.07 13.28
N VAL A 243 -7.54 9.64 13.15
CA VAL A 243 -7.86 10.65 12.11
C VAL A 243 -7.95 12.03 12.73
N ARG A 244 -7.05 12.93 12.29
CA ARG A 244 -6.98 14.30 12.80
C ARG A 244 -8.34 15.01 12.69
N ASN A 245 -8.74 15.70 13.75
CA ASN A 245 -10.01 16.43 13.87
C ASN A 245 -11.27 15.54 13.77
N LYS A 246 -11.15 14.23 14.02
CA LYS A 246 -12.30 13.32 14.20
C LYS A 246 -12.34 12.81 15.63
N THR A 247 -13.53 12.37 16.05
CA THR A 247 -13.72 11.78 17.38
C THR A 247 -12.93 10.48 17.49
N GLU A 248 -12.23 10.30 18.60
CA GLU A 248 -11.50 9.08 18.92
C GLU A 248 -12.10 8.42 20.17
N ALA A 249 -12.16 7.09 20.15
CA ALA A 249 -12.61 6.26 21.26
C ALA A 249 -11.40 5.60 21.93
N ARG A 250 -11.33 5.71 23.25
CA ARG A 250 -10.36 4.97 24.07
C ARG A 250 -10.63 3.46 24.00
N PRO A 251 -9.65 2.62 24.38
CA PRO A 251 -9.83 1.17 24.50
C PRO A 251 -11.13 0.77 25.21
N ALA A 252 -11.87 -0.15 24.61
CA ALA A 252 -13.15 -0.63 25.15
C ALA A 252 -12.93 -1.38 26.47
N LYS A 253 -13.83 -1.19 27.43
CA LYS A 253 -13.80 -1.86 28.75
C LYS A 253 -14.82 -2.99 28.90
N HIS A 254 -15.85 -3.01 28.07
CA HIS A 254 -16.97 -3.96 28.12
C HIS A 254 -17.21 -4.57 26.74
N LEU A 255 -17.76 -5.79 26.70
CA LEU A 255 -18.00 -6.54 25.47
C LEU A 255 -18.82 -5.75 24.44
N SER A 256 -19.94 -5.16 24.88
CA SER A 256 -20.81 -4.34 24.02
C SER A 256 -20.06 -3.17 23.34
N THR A 257 -19.10 -2.57 24.03
CA THR A 257 -18.33 -1.45 23.48
C THR A 257 -17.31 -1.92 22.45
N VAL A 258 -16.64 -3.05 22.68
CA VAL A 258 -15.69 -3.59 21.69
C VAL A 258 -16.42 -4.11 20.45
N ILE A 259 -17.58 -4.74 20.60
CA ILE A 259 -18.43 -5.11 19.46
C ILE A 259 -18.78 -3.88 18.62
N ARG A 260 -19.24 -2.80 19.25
CA ARG A 260 -19.54 -1.56 18.54
C ARG A 260 -18.29 -0.94 17.90
N HIS A 261 -17.11 -1.06 18.52
CA HIS A 261 -15.86 -0.64 17.90
C HIS A 261 -15.53 -1.49 16.67
N MET A 262 -15.69 -2.82 16.72
CA MET A 262 -15.44 -3.71 15.58
C MET A 262 -16.36 -3.39 14.39
N VAL A 263 -17.67 -3.24 14.64
CA VAL A 263 -18.66 -2.90 13.60
C VAL A 263 -18.31 -1.55 12.95
N ASN A 264 -18.05 -0.51 13.75
CA ASN A 264 -17.68 0.81 13.22
C ASN A 264 -16.31 0.81 12.54
N TYR A 265 -15.36 0.02 13.03
CA TYR A 265 -14.02 -0.08 12.46
C TYR A 265 -14.09 -0.64 11.03
N ILE A 266 -14.78 -1.77 10.85
CA ILE A 266 -15.00 -2.38 9.54
C ILE A 266 -15.83 -1.44 8.65
N GLY A 267 -16.92 -0.87 9.19
CA GLY A 267 -17.79 0.03 8.43
C GLY A 267 -17.10 1.31 7.96
N CYS A 268 -16.23 1.92 8.78
CA CYS A 268 -15.47 3.09 8.39
C CYS A 268 -14.39 2.78 7.35
N LEU A 269 -13.72 1.64 7.49
CA LEU A 269 -12.64 1.27 6.58
C LEU A 269 -13.13 0.66 5.28
N GLN A 270 -14.41 0.31 5.13
CA GLN A 270 -14.93 -0.31 3.89
C GLN A 270 -14.68 0.55 2.63
N MET A 271 -14.49 1.86 2.78
CA MET A 271 -14.19 2.77 1.67
C MET A 271 -12.68 2.93 1.40
N GLU A 272 -11.84 2.38 2.28
CA GLU A 272 -10.37 2.41 2.20
C GLU A 272 -9.81 1.07 1.70
N PHE A 273 -10.67 0.07 1.47
CA PHE A 273 -10.32 -1.24 0.90
C PHE A 273 -11.41 -1.70 -0.06
N ALA A 274 -11.02 -2.21 -1.23
CA ALA A 274 -11.97 -2.68 -2.24
C ALA A 274 -12.60 -4.05 -1.92
N GLY A 275 -11.93 -4.86 -1.09
CA GLY A 275 -12.28 -6.23 -0.77
C GLY A 275 -12.40 -6.48 0.73
N ALA A 276 -12.30 -7.76 1.11
CA ALA A 276 -12.63 -8.23 2.44
C ALA A 276 -11.76 -7.61 3.56
N GLN A 277 -12.40 -7.36 4.70
CA GLN A 277 -11.74 -6.96 5.94
C GLN A 277 -11.94 -8.00 7.02
N ALA A 278 -10.88 -8.35 7.73
CA ALA A 278 -10.93 -9.46 8.67
C ALA A 278 -10.43 -9.10 10.06
N PHE A 279 -10.96 -9.80 11.07
CA PHE A 279 -10.32 -9.95 12.38
C PHE A 279 -10.04 -11.43 12.63
N SER A 280 -8.93 -11.72 13.30
CA SER A 280 -8.53 -13.09 13.65
C SER A 280 -8.43 -13.28 15.16
N GLY A 281 -8.67 -14.51 15.61
CA GLY A 281 -8.70 -14.89 17.03
C GLY A 281 -9.79 -14.14 17.79
N VAL A 282 -10.97 -14.01 17.18
CA VAL A 282 -12.06 -13.16 17.70
C VAL A 282 -12.59 -13.70 19.02
N ASP A 283 -12.85 -14.99 19.10
CA ASP A 283 -13.22 -15.69 20.33
C ASP A 283 -12.13 -15.54 21.40
N THR A 284 -10.87 -15.86 21.09
CA THR A 284 -9.75 -15.75 22.03
C THR A 284 -9.61 -14.33 22.59
N LEU A 285 -9.68 -13.31 21.72
CA LEU A 285 -9.44 -11.92 22.11
C LEU A 285 -10.64 -11.25 22.79
N LEU A 286 -11.87 -11.72 22.55
CA LEU A 286 -13.09 -11.19 23.18
C LEU A 286 -13.46 -11.91 24.48
N ALA A 287 -13.05 -13.17 24.67
CA ALA A 287 -13.36 -13.95 25.88
C ALA A 287 -13.01 -13.25 27.21
N PRO A 288 -11.90 -12.49 27.35
CA PRO A 288 -11.61 -11.76 28.57
C PRO A 288 -12.69 -10.74 28.98
N PHE A 289 -13.42 -10.17 28.03
CA PHE A 289 -14.50 -9.21 28.34
C PHE A 289 -15.69 -9.89 28.98
N VAL A 290 -16.01 -11.11 28.55
CA VAL A 290 -17.04 -11.97 29.16
C VAL A 290 -16.64 -12.30 30.59
N LYS A 291 -15.36 -12.65 30.81
CA LYS A 291 -14.82 -13.02 32.13
C LYS A 291 -14.85 -11.86 33.12
N VAL A 292 -14.34 -10.69 32.71
CA VAL A 292 -14.25 -9.50 33.58
C VAL A 292 -15.62 -9.04 34.04
N ASP A 293 -16.61 -9.03 33.14
CA ASP A 293 -17.96 -8.58 33.45
C ASP A 293 -18.86 -9.71 34.00
N SER A 294 -18.35 -10.96 34.05
CA SER A 294 -19.11 -12.15 34.46
C SER A 294 -20.45 -12.30 33.73
N LEU A 295 -20.42 -12.13 32.40
CA LEU A 295 -21.63 -12.05 31.58
C LEU A 295 -22.36 -13.39 31.51
N SER A 296 -23.68 -13.34 31.59
CA SER A 296 -24.55 -14.49 31.33
C SER A 296 -24.59 -14.82 29.83
N TYR A 297 -24.96 -16.06 29.50
CA TYR A 297 -25.14 -16.48 28.10
C TYR A 297 -26.08 -15.55 27.32
N LYS A 298 -27.17 -15.09 27.95
CA LYS A 298 -28.14 -14.17 27.33
C LYS A 298 -27.50 -12.84 26.96
N GLU A 299 -26.63 -12.29 27.81
CA GLU A 299 -25.92 -11.03 27.54
C GLU A 299 -24.86 -11.20 26.45
N VAL A 300 -24.15 -12.33 26.46
CA VAL A 300 -23.19 -12.68 25.40
C VAL A 300 -23.91 -12.81 24.06
N LYS A 301 -25.01 -13.59 23.99
CA LYS A 301 -25.83 -13.76 22.79
C LYS A 301 -26.35 -12.42 22.27
N GLN A 302 -26.78 -11.51 23.15
CA GLN A 302 -27.23 -10.18 22.75
C GLN A 302 -26.11 -9.35 22.10
N CYS A 303 -24.89 -9.39 22.65
CA CYS A 303 -23.73 -8.70 22.06
C CYS A 303 -23.34 -9.30 20.71
N ILE A 304 -23.39 -10.63 20.59
CA ILE A 304 -23.08 -11.32 19.34
C ILE A 304 -24.15 -11.06 18.27
N GLN A 305 -25.42 -10.98 18.67
CA GLN A 305 -26.50 -10.56 17.78
C GLN A 305 -26.25 -9.12 17.27
N GLU A 306 -25.83 -8.19 18.13
CA GLU A 306 -25.45 -6.83 17.71
C GLU A 306 -24.30 -6.85 16.69
N LEU A 307 -23.30 -7.71 16.87
CA LEU A 307 -22.20 -7.88 15.93
C LEU A 307 -22.68 -8.36 14.56
N VAL A 308 -23.43 -9.47 14.52
CA VAL A 308 -23.88 -10.10 13.26
C VAL A 308 -24.82 -9.16 12.52
N TYR A 309 -25.85 -8.62 13.19
CA TYR A 309 -26.77 -7.69 12.53
C TYR A 309 -26.06 -6.39 12.12
N GLY A 310 -25.16 -5.86 12.94
CA GLY A 310 -24.38 -4.67 12.61
C GLY A 310 -23.54 -4.80 11.34
N LEU A 311 -23.06 -6.01 11.03
CA LEU A 311 -22.30 -6.32 9.81
C LEU A 311 -23.18 -6.72 8.61
N ASN A 312 -24.48 -6.96 8.82
CA ASN A 312 -25.46 -7.24 7.75
C ASN A 312 -26.52 -6.12 7.62
N ILE A 313 -26.23 -4.92 8.10
CA ILE A 313 -27.00 -3.73 7.79
C ILE A 313 -26.14 -2.87 6.86
N PRO A 314 -26.59 -2.58 5.62
CA PRO A 314 -25.80 -1.77 4.71
C PRO A 314 -25.66 -0.37 5.33
N SER A 315 -24.42 0.07 5.51
CA SER A 315 -24.12 1.32 6.22
C SER A 315 -24.72 2.55 5.51
N ARG A 316 -24.95 3.60 6.29
CA ARG A 316 -25.32 4.94 5.79
C ARG A 316 -24.22 5.46 4.86
N TRP A 317 -24.45 5.27 3.55
CA TRP A 317 -23.76 5.79 2.34
C TRP A 317 -23.22 4.71 1.38
N GLY A 318 -23.28 3.41 1.71
CA GLY A 318 -22.79 2.32 0.85
C GLY A 318 -23.92 1.40 0.40
N ALA A 319 -23.99 1.06 -0.89
CA ALA A 319 -24.98 0.14 -1.46
C ALA A 319 -24.75 -1.34 -1.09
N GLN A 320 -23.76 -1.62 -0.24
CA GLN A 320 -23.29 -2.96 0.10
C GLN A 320 -23.15 -3.15 1.60
N TYR A 321 -23.24 -4.40 2.03
CA TYR A 321 -22.79 -4.82 3.35
C TYR A 321 -21.26 -4.71 3.45
N PRO A 322 -20.70 -4.40 4.63
CA PRO A 322 -19.26 -4.45 4.82
C PRO A 322 -18.73 -5.88 4.63
N PHE A 323 -17.95 -6.09 3.57
CA PHE A 323 -17.34 -7.40 3.29
C PHE A 323 -16.38 -7.75 4.43
N SER A 324 -16.84 -8.62 5.34
CA SER A 324 -16.14 -8.95 6.57
C SER A 324 -15.90 -10.46 6.74
N ASN A 325 -14.79 -10.81 7.38
CA ASN A 325 -14.45 -12.18 7.76
C ASN A 325 -13.98 -12.22 9.22
N LEU A 326 -14.44 -13.21 9.99
CA LEU A 326 -13.97 -13.43 11.36
C LEU A 326 -13.35 -14.82 11.48
N THR A 327 -12.13 -14.90 12.01
CA THR A 327 -11.49 -16.18 12.32
C THR A 327 -11.62 -16.52 13.79
N PHE A 328 -12.01 -17.76 14.07
CA PHE A 328 -12.23 -18.34 15.40
C PHE A 328 -11.22 -19.46 15.67
N ASP A 329 -10.62 -19.44 16.85
CA ASP A 329 -9.59 -20.40 17.24
C ASP A 329 -10.19 -21.68 17.88
N LEU A 330 -11.37 -21.59 18.50
CA LEU A 330 -12.04 -22.60 19.36
C LEU A 330 -11.28 -23.01 20.61
N VAL A 331 -9.97 -23.18 20.50
CA VAL A 331 -9.08 -23.48 21.62
C VAL A 331 -8.06 -22.37 21.70
N VAL A 332 -7.75 -21.91 22.92
CA VAL A 332 -6.72 -20.88 23.14
C VAL A 332 -5.41 -21.31 22.48
N PRO A 333 -4.90 -20.55 21.48
CA PRO A 333 -3.69 -20.93 20.78
C PRO A 333 -2.49 -21.09 21.73
N ASP A 334 -1.68 -22.12 21.49
CA ASP A 334 -0.53 -22.48 22.34
C ASP A 334 0.41 -21.30 22.66
N PHE A 335 0.62 -20.41 21.69
CA PHE A 335 1.48 -19.24 21.83
C PHE A 335 0.83 -18.06 22.59
N MET A 336 -0.48 -18.10 22.83
CA MET A 336 -1.23 -17.10 23.58
C MET A 336 -1.60 -17.55 24.99
N GLN A 337 -1.50 -18.85 25.31
CA GLN A 337 -1.88 -19.41 26.62
C GLN A 337 -1.28 -18.65 27.80
N ASP A 338 0.03 -18.37 27.78
CA ASP A 338 0.74 -17.66 28.86
C ASP A 338 0.59 -16.13 28.81
N GLU A 339 0.00 -15.57 27.74
CA GLU A 339 -0.14 -14.13 27.60
C GLU A 339 -1.24 -13.60 28.51
N LYS A 340 -0.95 -12.49 29.21
CA LYS A 340 -1.95 -11.75 29.99
C LYS A 340 -3.03 -11.19 29.07
N ALA A 341 -4.28 -11.51 29.40
CA ALA A 341 -5.46 -11.08 28.67
C ALA A 341 -5.58 -9.55 28.64
N ILE A 342 -6.26 -8.99 27.64
CA ILE A 342 -6.35 -7.54 27.42
C ILE A 342 -7.80 -7.08 27.52
N VAL A 343 -8.07 -6.15 28.43
CA VAL A 343 -9.36 -5.45 28.57
C VAL A 343 -9.10 -3.98 28.91
N GLY A 344 -9.82 -3.04 28.29
CA GLY A 344 -9.67 -1.62 28.60
C GLY A 344 -8.28 -1.05 28.27
N GLY A 345 -7.56 -1.64 27.30
CA GLY A 345 -6.20 -1.27 26.94
C GLY A 345 -5.14 -1.67 27.97
N LYS A 346 -5.48 -2.56 28.91
CA LYS A 346 -4.60 -3.01 29.99
C LYS A 346 -4.48 -4.53 30.01
N ARG A 347 -3.32 -5.01 30.47
CA ARG A 347 -3.11 -6.43 30.77
C ARG A 347 -3.82 -6.79 32.07
N MET A 348 -4.57 -7.88 32.05
CA MET A 348 -5.33 -8.41 33.18
C MET A 348 -4.44 -9.28 34.09
N PRO A 349 -4.85 -9.54 35.35
CA PRO A 349 -4.11 -10.43 36.24
C PRO A 349 -4.12 -11.90 35.76
N PHE A 350 -5.09 -12.29 34.95
CA PHE A 350 -5.23 -13.62 34.35
C PHE A 350 -4.71 -13.67 32.90
N THR A 351 -4.50 -14.88 32.41
CA THR A 351 -4.00 -15.22 31.07
C THR A 351 -5.13 -15.63 30.13
N TYR A 352 -4.86 -15.69 28.82
CA TYR A 352 -5.85 -16.22 27.86
C TYR A 352 -6.17 -17.70 28.10
N ALA A 353 -5.24 -18.51 28.64
CA ALA A 353 -5.51 -19.90 28.99
C ALA A 353 -6.66 -20.06 30.02
N GLU A 354 -6.90 -19.03 30.83
CA GLU A 354 -7.97 -19.01 31.84
C GLU A 354 -9.33 -18.60 31.24
N CYS A 355 -9.45 -18.41 29.92
CA CYS A 355 -10.64 -17.88 29.25
C CYS A 355 -11.42 -18.88 28.38
N GLN A 356 -11.14 -20.19 28.47
CA GLN A 356 -11.74 -21.20 27.57
C GLN A 356 -13.28 -21.26 27.72
N ASP A 357 -13.81 -21.27 28.94
CA ASP A 357 -15.26 -21.29 29.18
C ASP A 357 -15.95 -20.08 28.54
N GLU A 358 -15.30 -18.91 28.57
CA GLU A 358 -15.82 -17.70 27.95
C GLU A 358 -15.71 -17.71 26.42
N MET A 359 -14.67 -18.35 25.85
CA MET A 359 -14.59 -18.62 24.41
C MET A 359 -15.73 -19.53 23.96
N ASP A 360 -16.05 -20.56 24.74
CA ASP A 360 -17.11 -21.51 24.44
C ASP A 360 -18.48 -20.82 24.43
N LEU A 361 -18.75 -19.92 25.39
CA LEU A 361 -19.96 -19.09 25.41
C LEU A 361 -20.08 -18.21 24.17
N LEU A 362 -18.99 -17.57 23.73
CA LEU A 362 -18.97 -16.75 22.52
C LEU A 362 -19.26 -17.57 21.26
N ASN A 363 -18.63 -18.73 21.13
CA ASN A 363 -18.80 -19.61 19.98
C ASN A 363 -20.24 -20.17 19.91
N LYS A 364 -20.80 -20.64 21.03
CA LYS A 364 -22.20 -21.08 21.12
C LYS A 364 -23.17 -19.98 20.70
N ALA A 365 -23.02 -18.78 21.27
CA ALA A 365 -23.85 -17.62 20.94
C ALA A 365 -23.77 -17.25 19.46
N PHE A 366 -22.56 -17.30 18.87
CA PHE A 366 -22.34 -16.96 17.47
C PHE A 366 -22.97 -17.98 16.53
N LEU A 367 -22.76 -19.27 16.77
CA LEU A 367 -23.36 -20.34 15.97
C LEU A 367 -24.89 -20.38 16.09
N GLU A 368 -25.44 -20.12 17.27
CA GLU A 368 -26.90 -20.04 17.47
C GLU A 368 -27.49 -18.88 16.66
N VAL A 369 -26.90 -17.68 16.72
CA VAL A 369 -27.36 -16.52 15.94
C VAL A 369 -27.29 -16.79 14.43
N LEU A 370 -26.23 -17.46 13.96
CA LEU A 370 -26.14 -17.85 12.55
C LEU A 370 -27.18 -18.89 12.15
N SER A 371 -27.49 -19.84 13.05
CA SER A 371 -28.52 -20.87 12.81
C SER A 371 -29.93 -20.28 12.74
N GLU A 372 -30.23 -19.28 13.60
CA GLU A 372 -31.52 -18.58 13.62
C GLU A 372 -31.79 -17.81 12.32
N GLY A 373 -30.75 -17.18 11.75
CA GLY A 373 -30.86 -16.35 10.55
C GLY A 373 -31.47 -14.97 10.81
N ASP A 374 -31.80 -14.27 9.73
CA ASP A 374 -32.45 -12.96 9.77
C ASP A 374 -33.91 -13.05 10.27
N ALA A 375 -34.65 -11.94 10.25
CA ALA A 375 -36.06 -11.90 10.66
C ALA A 375 -36.99 -12.86 9.89
N HIS A 376 -36.53 -13.42 8.76
CA HIS A 376 -37.24 -14.40 7.95
C HIS A 376 -36.55 -15.78 7.95
N GLY A 377 -35.54 -16.00 8.80
CA GLY A 377 -34.76 -17.23 8.87
C GLY A 377 -33.76 -17.43 7.72
N LYS A 378 -33.45 -16.36 6.96
CA LYS A 378 -32.44 -16.42 5.89
C LYS A 378 -31.03 -16.34 6.47
N ILE A 379 -30.09 -16.97 5.77
CA ILE A 379 -28.68 -16.93 6.12
C ILE A 379 -28.14 -15.49 6.09
N PHE A 380 -27.26 -15.16 7.04
CA PHE A 380 -26.43 -13.97 6.98
C PHE A 380 -25.28 -14.15 5.98
N THR A 381 -25.03 -13.14 5.15
CA THR A 381 -23.88 -13.15 4.22
C THR A 381 -22.58 -12.86 4.97
N PHE A 382 -22.64 -12.00 5.98
CA PHE A 382 -21.48 -11.54 6.74
C PHE A 382 -21.65 -11.75 8.25
N PRO A 383 -20.57 -11.62 9.04
CA PRO A 383 -19.21 -11.87 8.58
C PRO A 383 -19.08 -13.31 8.07
N ILE A 384 -18.19 -13.53 7.10
CA ILE A 384 -17.80 -14.89 6.71
C ILE A 384 -17.04 -15.51 7.89
N PRO A 385 -17.55 -16.57 8.52
CA PRO A 385 -16.90 -17.15 9.67
C PRO A 385 -15.92 -18.24 9.22
N THR A 386 -14.71 -18.23 9.77
CA THR A 386 -13.68 -19.23 9.50
C THR A 386 -13.20 -19.85 10.81
N TYR A 387 -13.29 -21.17 10.93
CA TYR A 387 -12.86 -21.91 12.11
C TYR A 387 -11.55 -22.65 11.87
N ASN A 388 -10.61 -22.52 12.81
CA ASN A 388 -9.33 -23.21 12.75
C ASN A 388 -9.51 -24.69 13.16
N LEU A 389 -9.12 -25.62 12.29
CA LEU A 389 -9.04 -27.04 12.62
C LEU A 389 -7.61 -27.38 13.03
N THR A 390 -7.39 -27.53 14.33
CA THR A 390 -6.10 -27.89 14.93
C THR A 390 -6.15 -29.32 15.48
N LYS A 391 -5.00 -29.84 15.95
CA LYS A 391 -4.92 -31.24 16.43
C LYS A 391 -5.73 -31.50 17.70
N ASP A 392 -5.99 -30.45 18.45
CA ASP A 392 -6.73 -30.36 19.70
C ASP A 392 -8.21 -29.98 19.49
N PHE A 393 -8.68 -29.91 18.23
CA PHE A 393 -10.09 -29.73 17.93
C PHE A 393 -10.92 -30.89 18.50
N ASP A 394 -11.91 -30.57 19.34
CA ASP A 394 -12.79 -31.57 19.97
C ASP A 394 -13.99 -31.90 19.08
N TRP A 395 -13.85 -32.98 18.32
CA TRP A 395 -14.88 -33.50 17.40
C TRP A 395 -16.19 -33.93 18.06
N ASN A 396 -16.23 -34.10 19.39
CA ASN A 396 -17.41 -34.57 20.11
C ASN A 396 -18.00 -33.50 21.05
N SER A 397 -17.61 -32.24 20.88
CA SER A 397 -18.18 -31.13 21.65
C SER A 397 -19.52 -30.65 21.08
N GLU A 398 -20.38 -30.14 21.96
CA GLU A 398 -21.63 -29.47 21.59
C GLU A 398 -21.40 -28.34 20.56
N ILE A 399 -20.28 -27.61 20.70
CA ILE A 399 -19.91 -26.54 19.75
C ILE A 399 -19.61 -27.12 18.37
N SER A 400 -18.92 -28.26 18.28
CA SER A 400 -18.66 -28.92 16.99
C SER A 400 -19.94 -29.43 16.35
N ASP A 401 -20.88 -29.97 17.12
CA ASP A 401 -22.19 -30.38 16.60
C ASP A 401 -22.95 -29.18 16.02
N MET A 402 -23.03 -28.06 16.76
CA MET A 402 -23.62 -26.81 16.26
C MET A 402 -22.89 -26.29 15.02
N LEU A 403 -21.57 -26.36 14.99
CA LEU A 403 -20.74 -25.91 13.88
C LEU A 403 -21.05 -26.70 12.60
N PHE A 404 -21.15 -28.03 12.70
CA PHE A 404 -21.51 -28.88 11.58
C PHE A 404 -22.98 -28.76 11.18
N GLU A 405 -23.90 -28.50 12.12
CA GLU A 405 -25.30 -28.25 11.81
C GLU A 405 -25.47 -26.97 10.99
N VAL A 406 -24.86 -25.85 11.40
CA VAL A 406 -24.88 -24.59 10.64
C VAL A 406 -24.24 -24.80 9.27
N THR A 407 -23.12 -25.53 9.20
CA THR A 407 -22.45 -25.89 7.93
C THR A 407 -23.37 -26.68 7.01
N ALA A 408 -24.08 -27.69 7.53
CA ALA A 408 -24.99 -28.51 6.75
C ALA A 408 -26.21 -27.72 6.27
N LYS A 409 -26.71 -26.79 7.10
CA LYS A 409 -27.88 -25.97 6.79
C LYS A 409 -27.59 -24.90 5.73
N TYR A 410 -26.40 -24.30 5.78
CA TYR A 410 -26.12 -23.05 5.08
C TYR A 410 -24.84 -23.02 4.24
N GLY A 411 -23.99 -24.06 4.29
CA GLY A 411 -22.71 -24.10 3.57
C GLY A 411 -21.63 -23.16 4.15
N SER A 412 -21.82 -22.72 5.39
CA SER A 412 -20.95 -21.83 6.17
C SER A 412 -21.03 -22.29 7.64
N PRO A 413 -19.99 -22.17 8.46
CA PRO A 413 -18.69 -21.51 8.23
C PRO A 413 -17.68 -22.24 7.32
N TYR A 414 -16.60 -21.53 7.00
CA TYR A 414 -15.40 -22.09 6.37
C TYR A 414 -14.43 -22.67 7.41
N PHE A 415 -13.56 -23.57 6.96
CA PHE A 415 -12.59 -24.25 7.82
C PHE A 415 -11.17 -24.02 7.32
N GLN A 416 -10.31 -23.56 8.22
CA GLN A 416 -8.87 -23.48 7.96
C GLN A 416 -8.17 -24.70 8.55
N ASN A 417 -7.74 -25.61 7.67
CA ASN A 417 -7.23 -26.92 8.09
C ASN A 417 -5.71 -26.92 8.39
N TYR A 418 -5.36 -27.03 9.68
CA TYR A 418 -3.98 -27.26 10.13
C TYR A 418 -3.66 -28.73 10.39
N ILE A 419 -4.67 -29.60 10.39
CA ILE A 419 -4.51 -31.04 10.55
C ILE A 419 -3.92 -31.60 9.25
N GLY A 420 -2.71 -32.18 9.34
CA GLY A 420 -2.04 -32.81 8.21
C GLY A 420 -1.38 -31.85 7.21
N SER A 421 -1.58 -30.52 7.32
CA SER A 421 -0.97 -29.54 6.40
C SER A 421 0.50 -29.21 6.74
N GLY A 422 0.98 -29.61 7.92
CA GLY A 422 2.32 -29.28 8.42
C GLY A 422 2.50 -27.81 8.81
N LEU A 423 1.44 -27.01 8.72
CA LEU A 423 1.40 -25.62 9.17
C LEU A 423 0.89 -25.55 10.60
N SER A 424 1.45 -24.63 11.39
CA SER A 424 0.94 -24.28 12.72
C SER A 424 0.17 -22.96 12.59
N PRO A 425 -0.89 -22.73 13.39
CA PRO A 425 -1.51 -21.41 13.52
C PRO A 425 -0.48 -20.31 13.83
N ARG A 426 0.61 -20.66 14.53
CA ARG A 426 1.73 -19.76 14.83
C ARG A 426 2.52 -19.33 13.59
N SER A 427 2.50 -20.09 12.50
CA SER A 427 3.27 -19.78 11.28
C SER A 427 2.89 -18.44 10.65
N ILE A 428 1.72 -17.91 10.99
CA ILE A 428 1.22 -16.61 10.54
C ILE A 428 1.92 -15.44 11.31
N TYR A 429 2.67 -15.74 12.39
CA TYR A 429 3.21 -14.76 13.35
C TYR A 429 4.76 -14.71 13.49
N ALA A 430 5.57 -15.40 12.66
CA ALA A 430 7.03 -15.57 12.87
C ALA A 430 7.98 -14.73 11.96
N MET A 431 9.18 -14.33 12.45
CA MET A 431 10.26 -13.66 11.68
C MET A 431 11.69 -14.26 11.97
N CYS A 432 12.57 -14.52 10.97
CA CYS A 432 13.94 -15.13 10.97
C CYS A 432 15.20 -14.25 10.62
N LEU A 433 16.35 -14.37 11.30
CA LEU A 433 17.65 -13.67 10.97
C LEU A 433 18.75 -14.59 10.34
N HIS A 434 19.77 -14.04 9.63
CA HIS A 434 20.90 -14.80 9.02
C HIS A 434 21.91 -15.34 10.06
N PRO A 435 22.54 -16.53 9.87
CA PRO A 435 23.56 -17.04 10.79
C PRO A 435 24.79 -16.14 11.00
N ASP A 436 25.32 -15.51 9.96
CA ASP A 436 26.52 -14.65 10.08
C ASP A 436 26.18 -13.20 10.49
N GLU A 437 24.90 -12.85 10.66
CA GLU A 437 24.52 -11.51 11.12
C GLU A 437 25.00 -11.31 12.55
N GLU A 438 25.63 -10.18 12.83
CA GLU A 438 26.11 -9.85 14.17
C GLU A 438 25.05 -9.06 14.94
N VAL A 439 24.81 -9.49 16.17
CA VAL A 439 23.90 -8.86 17.12
C VAL A 439 24.64 -8.46 18.39
N ILE A 440 24.13 -7.43 19.05
CA ILE A 440 24.61 -7.02 20.36
C ILE A 440 23.73 -7.69 21.40
N ILE A 441 24.36 -8.48 22.27
CA ILE A 441 23.72 -9.14 23.39
C ILE A 441 24.35 -8.69 24.69
N ARG A 442 23.59 -8.87 25.78
CA ARG A 442 24.06 -8.72 27.14
C ARG A 442 23.97 -10.08 27.81
N VAL A 443 25.11 -10.57 28.29
CA VAL A 443 25.23 -11.82 29.03
C VAL A 443 25.69 -11.48 30.44
N ASP A 444 24.82 -11.74 31.43
CA ASP A 444 25.07 -11.45 32.85
C ASP A 444 25.62 -10.03 33.06
N ASN A 445 24.90 -9.04 32.53
CA ASN A 445 25.23 -7.59 32.53
C ASN A 445 26.43 -7.15 31.69
N ASN A 446 27.09 -8.06 30.97
CA ASN A 446 28.19 -7.69 30.09
C ASN A 446 27.75 -7.63 28.62
N ILE A 447 28.06 -6.53 27.95
CA ILE A 447 27.73 -6.34 26.54
C ILE A 447 28.75 -7.06 25.65
N ARG A 448 28.27 -7.79 24.64
CA ARG A 448 29.07 -8.49 23.64
C ARG A 448 28.44 -8.37 22.26
N ARG A 449 29.28 -8.40 21.24
CA ARG A 449 28.89 -8.61 19.84
C ARG A 449 29.08 -10.09 19.52
N VAL A 450 28.06 -10.74 18.97
CA VAL A 450 28.10 -12.15 18.56
C VAL A 450 27.38 -12.32 17.25
N THR A 451 27.75 -13.31 16.45
CA THR A 451 26.94 -13.74 15.30
C THR A 451 25.69 -14.49 15.74
N ILE A 452 24.64 -14.52 14.93
CA ILE A 452 23.45 -15.37 15.18
C ILE A 452 23.87 -16.86 15.30
N LYS A 453 24.87 -17.29 14.53
CA LYS A 453 25.45 -18.63 14.61
C LYS A 453 26.10 -18.89 15.96
N GLU A 454 26.85 -17.94 16.51
CA GLU A 454 27.42 -18.04 17.86
C GLU A 454 26.33 -17.96 18.94
N LEU A 455 25.30 -17.14 18.72
CA LEU A 455 24.15 -17.04 19.60
C LEU A 455 23.42 -18.39 19.75
N CYS A 456 23.39 -19.19 18.68
CA CYS A 456 22.86 -20.56 18.70
C CYS A 456 23.65 -21.55 19.58
N ASN A 457 24.81 -21.17 20.13
CA ASN A 457 25.60 -22.01 21.05
C ASN A 457 25.30 -21.74 22.55
N TYR A 458 24.57 -20.67 22.86
CA TYR A 458 24.12 -20.34 24.22
C TYR A 458 22.96 -21.18 24.82
N PRO A 459 22.14 -21.90 24.05
CA PRO A 459 21.17 -22.84 24.60
C PRO A 459 21.83 -23.91 25.50
N SER A 460 21.07 -24.44 26.47
CA SER A 460 21.53 -25.52 27.35
C SER A 460 21.67 -26.86 26.61
N GLN A 461 20.84 -27.07 25.57
CA GLN A 461 20.74 -28.29 24.76
C GLN A 461 20.72 -27.95 23.26
N PRO A 462 21.00 -28.91 22.36
CA PRO A 462 20.87 -28.70 20.92
C PRO A 462 19.48 -28.17 20.53
N ILE A 463 19.43 -27.17 19.66
CA ILE A 463 18.19 -26.48 19.21
C ILE A 463 17.57 -27.09 17.95
N ASP A 464 18.10 -28.22 17.49
CA ASP A 464 17.55 -28.92 16.32
C ASP A 464 16.25 -29.61 16.76
N PHE A 465 15.12 -29.19 16.16
CA PHE A 465 13.77 -29.75 16.31
C PHE A 465 12.96 -29.40 17.58
N PHE A 466 13.57 -28.88 18.65
CA PHE A 466 12.84 -28.51 19.88
C PHE A 466 13.33 -27.18 20.50
N TRP A 467 12.51 -26.57 21.36
CA TRP A 467 12.87 -25.34 22.07
C TRP A 467 13.88 -25.62 23.19
N SER A 468 14.93 -24.80 23.29
CA SER A 468 15.93 -24.89 24.37
C SER A 468 16.13 -23.55 25.07
N ALA A 469 16.26 -23.56 26.41
CA ALA A 469 16.47 -22.36 27.21
C ALA A 469 17.96 -21.94 27.24
N PRO A 470 18.29 -20.65 27.42
CA PRO A 470 19.68 -20.19 27.59
C PRO A 470 20.31 -20.71 28.89
N ARG A 471 21.63 -20.94 28.89
CA ARG A 471 22.41 -21.27 30.11
C ARG A 471 22.58 -20.08 31.07
N ASN A 472 22.63 -18.87 30.53
CA ASN A 472 22.90 -17.62 31.26
C ASN A 472 21.73 -16.63 31.11
N LYS A 473 21.74 -15.52 31.85
CA LYS A 473 20.79 -14.43 31.57
C LYS A 473 21.26 -13.71 30.31
N ILE A 474 20.55 -13.92 29.21
CA ILE A 474 20.86 -13.31 27.91
C ILE A 474 19.76 -12.33 27.55
N GLU A 475 20.16 -11.10 27.24
CA GLU A 475 19.29 -10.04 26.77
C GLU A 475 19.80 -9.56 25.39
N ILE A 476 18.91 -9.16 24.50
CA ILE A 476 19.24 -8.63 23.16
C ILE A 476 18.62 -7.25 23.00
N LEU A 477 19.30 -6.36 22.29
CA LEU A 477 18.72 -5.07 21.92
C LEU A 477 17.62 -5.28 20.88
N SER A 478 16.40 -4.84 21.21
CA SER A 478 15.26 -4.85 20.30
C SER A 478 14.62 -3.46 20.24
N LEU A 479 14.14 -3.06 19.07
CA LEU A 479 13.34 -1.85 18.92
C LEU A 479 11.92 -2.15 19.40
N ASN A 480 11.49 -1.45 20.44
CA ASN A 480 10.10 -1.49 20.88
C ASN A 480 9.27 -0.63 19.90
N PRO A 481 8.33 -1.22 19.13
CA PRO A 481 7.58 -0.49 18.12
C PRO A 481 6.57 0.51 18.71
N GLU A 482 6.21 0.37 19.99
CA GLU A 482 5.29 1.26 20.70
C GLU A 482 6.03 2.48 21.29
N SER A 483 7.15 2.24 21.99
CA SER A 483 7.93 3.31 22.61
C SER A 483 8.89 3.99 21.62
N LEU A 484 9.15 3.35 20.47
CA LEU A 484 10.20 3.70 19.50
C LEU A 484 11.61 3.76 20.13
N LYS A 485 11.80 3.13 21.29
CA LYS A 485 13.09 3.05 21.99
C LYS A 485 13.73 1.68 21.77
N VAL A 486 15.05 1.66 21.75
CA VAL A 486 15.82 0.41 21.78
C VAL A 486 15.94 -0.02 23.23
N GLU A 487 15.46 -1.22 23.53
CA GLU A 487 15.35 -1.76 24.87
C GLU A 487 16.02 -3.14 24.95
N TRP A 488 16.51 -3.51 26.14
CA TRP A 488 17.07 -4.84 26.39
C TRP A 488 15.94 -5.82 26.67
N VAL A 489 15.81 -6.82 25.81
CA VAL A 489 14.77 -7.85 25.90
C VAL A 489 15.40 -9.19 26.23
N ARG A 490 14.91 -9.87 27.26
CA ARG A 490 15.41 -11.18 27.66
C ARG A 490 15.09 -12.25 26.62
N ILE A 491 16.10 -13.01 26.20
CA ILE A 491 15.91 -14.23 25.41
C ILE A 491 15.52 -15.36 26.37
N THR A 492 14.39 -16.01 26.13
CA THR A 492 13.87 -17.07 26.99
C THR A 492 14.01 -18.46 26.39
N LYS A 493 13.97 -18.59 25.06
CA LYS A 493 14.06 -19.87 24.34
C LYS A 493 14.73 -19.68 22.97
N PHE A 494 15.36 -20.73 22.46
CA PHE A 494 15.94 -20.83 21.12
C PHE A 494 15.32 -22.00 20.35
N LEU A 495 15.22 -21.86 19.01
CA LEU A 495 14.73 -22.91 18.10
C LEU A 495 15.47 -22.81 16.75
N ARG A 496 15.85 -23.94 16.15
CA ARG A 496 16.41 -24.00 14.80
C ARG A 496 15.51 -24.78 13.85
N LYS A 497 15.19 -24.17 12.70
CA LYS A 497 14.41 -24.76 11.61
C LYS A 497 15.21 -24.70 10.30
N LYS A 498 15.07 -25.72 9.45
CA LYS A 498 15.73 -25.79 8.14
C LYS A 498 14.80 -25.18 7.07
N GLY A 499 15.14 -24.00 6.54
CA GLY A 499 14.40 -23.32 5.45
C GLY A 499 14.83 -23.78 4.05
N ARG A 500 13.99 -23.52 3.03
CA ARG A 500 14.22 -23.95 1.63
C ARG A 500 14.84 -22.88 0.72
N GLU A 501 14.55 -21.59 0.94
CA GLU A 501 15.03 -20.46 0.10
C GLU A 501 15.48 -19.26 0.95
N LEU A 502 16.48 -18.52 0.46
CA LEU A 502 17.07 -17.35 1.12
C LEU A 502 16.93 -16.09 0.23
N ALA A 503 16.34 -15.03 0.78
CA ALA A 503 16.39 -13.68 0.21
C ALA A 503 17.68 -12.98 0.67
N LYS A 504 18.41 -12.38 -0.29
CA LYS A 504 19.60 -11.57 -0.04
C LYS A 504 19.31 -10.10 -0.40
N ILE A 505 19.21 -9.25 0.60
CA ILE A 505 18.97 -7.81 0.47
C ILE A 505 20.30 -7.07 0.67
N THR A 506 20.63 -6.14 -0.22
CA THR A 506 21.82 -5.29 -0.07
C THR A 506 21.37 -3.83 -0.04
N THR A 507 21.62 -3.14 1.07
CA THR A 507 21.30 -1.72 1.25
C THR A 507 22.31 -0.83 0.53
N SER A 508 21.96 0.44 0.30
CA SER A 508 22.80 1.40 -0.45
C SER A 508 24.13 1.71 0.24
N ASP A 509 24.23 1.51 1.56
CA ASP A 509 25.46 1.62 2.35
C ASP A 509 26.31 0.32 2.32
N GLY A 510 25.93 -0.66 1.51
CA GLY A 510 26.68 -1.90 1.29
C GLY A 510 26.40 -3.01 2.31
N LYS A 511 25.51 -2.81 3.30
CA LYS A 511 25.15 -3.87 4.24
C LYS A 511 24.28 -4.94 3.54
N THR A 512 24.56 -6.20 3.85
CA THR A 512 23.85 -7.35 3.25
C THR A 512 23.10 -8.12 4.32
N ILE A 513 21.78 -8.27 4.16
CA ILE A 513 20.90 -9.09 5.00
C ILE A 513 20.56 -10.35 4.20
N LYS A 514 20.64 -11.53 4.82
CA LYS A 514 20.31 -12.81 4.18
C LYS A 514 19.33 -13.60 5.05
N VAL A 515 18.08 -13.69 4.67
CA VAL A 515 17.04 -14.26 5.53
C VAL A 515 16.19 -15.21 4.72
N SER A 516 15.34 -16.01 5.35
CA SER A 516 14.36 -16.77 4.58
C SER A 516 13.48 -15.81 3.78
N SER A 517 13.03 -16.20 2.59
CA SER A 517 12.25 -15.32 1.70
C SER A 517 10.98 -14.78 2.37
N ASP A 518 10.41 -15.54 3.29
CA ASP A 518 9.25 -15.26 4.13
C ASP A 518 9.58 -14.54 5.45
N HIS A 519 10.81 -14.05 5.64
CA HIS A 519 11.14 -13.26 6.82
C HIS A 519 10.52 -11.85 6.75
N LEU A 520 9.73 -11.47 7.74
CA LEU A 520 9.27 -10.09 7.92
C LEU A 520 10.42 -9.17 8.41
N ILE A 521 10.60 -8.05 7.72
CA ILE A 521 11.61 -7.02 7.95
C ILE A 521 10.90 -5.67 8.16
N PRO A 522 11.23 -4.92 9.24
CA PRO A 522 10.72 -3.58 9.46
C PRO A 522 11.32 -2.58 8.46
N VAL A 523 10.44 -1.85 7.79
CA VAL A 523 10.71 -0.80 6.81
C VAL A 523 10.14 0.51 7.33
N LEU A 524 10.96 1.55 7.36
CA LEU A 524 10.54 2.91 7.67
C LEU A 524 9.77 3.50 6.49
N THR A 525 8.58 4.00 6.76
CA THR A 525 7.71 4.71 5.81
C THR A 525 7.33 6.07 6.38
N GLU A 526 6.73 6.93 5.56
CA GLU A 526 6.21 8.25 5.99
C GLU A 526 5.15 8.15 7.10
N LYS A 527 4.47 6.99 7.22
CA LYS A 527 3.45 6.72 8.24
C LYS A 527 3.97 5.94 9.45
N GLY A 528 5.29 5.72 9.55
CA GLY A 528 5.91 4.94 10.62
C GLY A 528 6.51 3.61 10.15
N ILE A 529 6.73 2.68 11.09
CA ILE A 529 7.38 1.39 10.83
C ILE A 529 6.36 0.39 10.30
N LYS A 530 6.64 -0.23 9.14
CA LYS A 530 5.82 -1.28 8.53
C LYS A 530 6.64 -2.54 8.33
N LEU A 531 6.10 -3.72 8.62
CA LEU A 531 6.75 -4.99 8.30
C LEU A 531 6.50 -5.36 6.83
N LYS A 532 7.55 -5.79 6.11
CA LYS A 532 7.48 -6.37 4.75
C LYS A 532 8.21 -7.70 4.71
N PHE A 533 7.77 -8.66 3.92
CA PHE A 533 8.56 -9.87 3.72
C PHE A 533 9.86 -9.58 2.96
N ALA A 534 10.89 -10.39 3.19
CA ALA A 534 12.22 -10.16 2.64
C ALA A 534 12.25 -10.16 1.11
N HIS A 535 11.39 -10.95 0.47
CA HIS A 535 11.22 -10.94 -0.99
C HIS A 535 10.45 -9.72 -1.51
N GLU A 536 9.75 -8.97 -0.66
CA GLU A 536 8.99 -7.77 -1.02
C GLU A 536 9.81 -6.47 -0.92
N ILE A 537 11.03 -6.55 -0.38
CA ILE A 537 11.90 -5.38 -0.26
C ILE A 537 12.34 -4.92 -1.63
N LYS A 538 12.10 -3.64 -1.92
CA LYS A 538 12.47 -3.00 -3.19
C LYS A 538 13.53 -1.93 -2.96
N LYS A 539 14.29 -1.61 -4.01
CA LYS A 539 15.19 -0.44 -3.99
C LYS A 539 14.37 0.81 -3.72
N GLY A 540 14.76 1.57 -2.69
CA GLY A 540 14.02 2.74 -2.19
C GLY A 540 13.34 2.51 -0.84
N ASP A 541 13.21 1.26 -0.39
CA ASP A 541 12.77 0.96 0.97
C ASP A 541 13.86 1.31 2.00
N PHE A 542 13.47 2.03 3.05
CA PHE A 542 14.36 2.40 4.15
C PHE A 542 14.29 1.35 5.23
N LEU A 543 15.33 0.52 5.35
CA LEU A 543 15.39 -0.53 6.35
C LEU A 543 16.01 -0.01 7.64
N PHE A 544 15.55 -0.53 8.77
CA PHE A 544 16.24 -0.35 10.04
C PHE A 544 17.46 -1.26 10.08
N VAL A 545 18.55 -0.77 9.51
CA VAL A 545 19.85 -1.37 9.68
C VAL A 545 20.54 -0.73 10.87
N LEU A 546 20.94 -1.54 11.84
CA LEU A 546 21.91 -1.10 12.84
C LEU A 546 23.09 -0.52 12.08
N ARG A 547 23.40 0.76 12.32
CA ARG A 547 24.58 1.41 11.74
C ARG A 547 25.76 0.48 11.99
N ASN A 548 26.55 0.25 10.95
CA ASN A 548 27.81 -0.47 11.10
C ASN A 548 28.66 0.34 12.09
N ALA A 549 28.68 -0.09 13.36
CA ALA A 549 29.59 0.43 14.35
C ALA A 549 30.98 0.00 13.89
N ARG A 550 31.61 0.84 13.05
CA ARG A 550 32.94 0.64 12.46
C ARG A 550 33.89 0.02 13.49
N LYS A 551 34.20 -1.28 13.46
CA LYS A 551 35.23 -1.93 14.29
C LYS A 551 35.37 -1.42 15.77
N VAL A 552 34.34 -0.83 16.39
CA VAL A 552 34.52 -0.19 17.70
C VAL A 552 34.36 -1.24 18.80
N LEU A 553 33.59 -2.29 18.56
CA LEU A 553 33.38 -3.39 19.50
C LEU A 553 34.04 -4.67 18.94
N ASN A 554 35.03 -5.19 19.67
CA ASN A 554 35.64 -6.50 19.45
C ASN A 554 34.72 -7.60 20.02
N ASN A 555 34.91 -8.86 19.62
CA ASN A 555 34.20 -10.02 20.15
C ASN A 555 34.67 -10.39 21.59
N SER A 556 35.71 -9.70 22.09
CA SER A 556 36.20 -9.78 23.46
C SER A 556 35.72 -8.59 24.31
N TYR A 557 35.72 -8.75 25.65
CA TYR A 557 35.53 -7.61 26.56
C TYR A 557 36.53 -6.51 26.24
N GLN A 558 36.05 -5.28 26.14
CA GLN A 558 36.89 -4.13 25.86
C GLN A 558 37.32 -3.48 27.16
N TYR A 559 38.57 -3.02 27.19
CA TYR A 559 39.15 -2.28 28.29
C TYR A 559 39.72 -0.97 27.75
N ILE A 560 39.51 0.12 28.48
CA ILE A 560 40.19 1.41 28.31
C ILE A 560 41.17 1.49 29.48
N GLU A 561 42.46 1.27 29.21
CA GLU A 561 43.47 1.04 30.25
C GLU A 561 43.04 -0.13 31.16
N GLU A 562 42.89 0.08 32.47
CA GLU A 562 42.39 -0.93 33.42
C GLU A 562 40.86 -1.04 33.48
N TRP A 563 40.10 -0.13 32.86
CA TRP A 563 38.64 -0.08 33.01
C TRP A 563 37.91 -0.90 31.95
N LYS A 564 37.09 -1.85 32.39
CA LYS A 564 36.22 -2.62 31.50
C LYS A 564 35.09 -1.74 30.96
N LEU A 565 34.96 -1.67 29.63
CA LEU A 565 33.87 -0.97 28.96
C LEU A 565 32.57 -1.77 29.11
N ASP A 566 31.82 -1.45 30.16
CA ASP A 566 30.46 -1.91 30.39
C ASP A 566 29.44 -0.78 30.12
N GLU A 567 28.14 -1.06 30.29
CA GLU A 567 27.08 -0.06 30.06
C GLU A 567 27.23 1.17 30.94
N LYS A 568 27.70 1.01 32.18
CA LYS A 568 27.83 2.11 33.14
C LYS A 568 28.97 3.03 32.72
N LEU A 569 30.13 2.48 32.36
CA LEU A 569 31.24 3.25 31.82
C LEU A 569 30.85 3.94 30.50
N ALA A 570 30.18 3.22 29.60
CA ALA A 570 29.72 3.77 28.33
C ALA A 570 28.73 4.92 28.52
N PHE A 571 27.79 4.79 29.46
CA PHE A 571 26.83 5.84 29.81
C PHE A 571 27.55 7.09 30.34
N LEU A 572 28.53 6.91 31.23
CA LEU A 572 29.33 8.02 31.77
C LEU A 572 30.09 8.78 30.67
N LEU A 573 30.76 8.05 29.78
CA LEU A 573 31.51 8.62 28.66
C LEU A 573 30.58 9.34 27.67
N GLY A 574 29.43 8.75 27.38
CA GLY A 574 28.41 9.36 26.53
C GLY A 574 27.87 10.66 27.12
N LEU A 575 27.55 10.65 28.42
CA LEU A 575 27.09 11.84 29.13
C LEU A 575 28.16 12.94 29.17
N PHE A 576 29.43 12.56 29.34
CA PHE A 576 30.54 13.51 29.32
C PHE A 576 30.74 14.11 27.93
N THR A 577 30.49 13.33 26.87
CA THR A 577 30.55 13.84 25.50
C THR A 577 29.39 14.81 25.21
N ALA A 578 28.21 14.58 25.81
CA ALA A 578 27.03 15.40 25.59
C ALA A 578 27.08 16.74 26.37
N ASP A 579 27.36 16.69 27.66
CA ASP A 579 27.26 17.84 28.59
C ASP A 579 28.47 17.98 29.52
N GLY A 580 29.53 17.21 29.27
CA GLY A 580 30.76 17.22 30.04
C GLY A 580 31.74 18.29 29.57
N ASN A 581 32.51 18.81 30.53
CA ASN A 581 33.61 19.72 30.29
C ASN A 581 34.85 19.25 31.04
N TYR A 582 36.00 19.30 30.37
CA TYR A 582 37.27 19.09 31.05
C TYR A 582 37.56 20.26 31.99
N LEU A 583 37.96 19.93 33.21
CA LEU A 583 38.57 20.86 34.14
C LEU A 583 40.07 20.86 33.85
N TYR A 584 40.68 22.02 33.66
CA TYR A 584 42.11 22.13 33.38
C TYR A 584 42.89 22.64 34.59
N CYS A 585 44.15 22.24 34.70
CA CYS A 585 45.08 22.73 35.72
C CYS A 585 45.39 24.22 35.54
N ASP A 586 45.43 24.69 34.29
CA ASP A 586 45.85 26.03 33.90
C ASP A 586 45.10 26.54 32.67
N LYS A 587 45.38 27.79 32.27
CA LYS A 587 44.76 28.44 31.10
C LYS A 587 45.24 27.90 29.75
N THR A 588 46.34 27.14 29.71
CA THR A 588 46.87 26.57 28.46
C THR A 588 46.02 25.39 27.97
N LYS A 589 45.20 24.82 28.86
CA LYS A 589 44.32 23.67 28.58
C LYS A 589 45.06 22.42 28.10
N ILE A 590 46.34 22.28 28.44
CA ILE A 590 47.15 21.13 28.06
C ILE A 590 46.92 19.95 28.99
N LYS A 591 46.73 20.19 30.30
CA LYS A 591 46.54 19.13 31.31
C LYS A 591 45.17 19.23 31.98
N ALA A 592 44.34 18.22 31.75
CA ALA A 592 43.07 18.07 32.46
C ALA A 592 43.32 17.57 33.90
N LYS A 593 42.55 18.08 34.86
CA LYS A 593 42.56 17.70 36.28
C LYS A 593 41.29 16.98 36.72
N GLY A 594 40.32 16.80 35.82
CA GLY A 594 39.03 16.20 36.13
C GLY A 594 37.98 16.54 35.08
N MET A 595 36.76 16.09 35.34
CA MET A 595 35.58 16.31 34.52
C MET A 595 34.49 17.03 35.32
N GLN A 596 33.72 17.85 34.63
CA GLN A 596 32.56 18.54 35.16
C GLN A 596 31.35 18.23 34.28
N PHE A 597 30.23 17.90 34.90
CA PHE A 597 28.92 17.82 34.27
C PHE A 597 28.05 18.98 34.78
N THR A 598 27.14 19.46 33.94
CA THR A 598 26.20 20.51 34.31
C THR A 598 24.78 19.99 34.13
N PHE A 599 23.98 20.01 35.20
CA PHE A 599 22.58 19.57 35.20
C PHE A 599 21.67 20.70 35.66
N ASN A 600 20.38 20.57 35.40
CA ASN A 600 19.35 21.31 36.11
C ASN A 600 19.15 20.70 37.51
N LYS A 601 18.82 21.53 38.51
CA LYS A 601 18.55 21.11 39.89
C LYS A 601 17.43 20.06 40.01
N GLU A 602 16.50 20.03 39.06
CA GLU A 602 15.39 19.09 39.03
C GLU A 602 15.78 17.68 38.56
N GLU A 603 16.94 17.52 37.90
CA GLU A 603 17.45 16.26 37.36
C GLU A 603 18.11 15.37 38.43
N LYS A 604 17.44 15.20 39.57
CA LYS A 604 17.98 14.49 40.75
C LYS A 604 18.37 13.05 40.42
N GLU A 605 17.63 12.37 39.55
CA GLU A 605 17.90 10.98 39.15
C GLU A 605 19.22 10.83 38.38
N LEU A 606 19.49 11.73 37.42
CA LEU A 606 20.75 11.77 36.66
C LEU A 606 21.95 12.04 37.57
N ILE A 607 21.80 13.00 38.49
CA ILE A 607 22.85 13.33 39.47
C ILE A 607 23.18 12.12 40.36
N GLN A 608 22.15 11.39 40.83
CA GLN A 608 22.37 10.17 41.62
C GLN A 608 22.96 9.03 40.79
N LEU A 609 22.56 8.91 39.52
CA LEU A 609 23.09 7.92 38.60
C LEU A 609 24.59 8.11 38.38
N ILE A 610 25.05 9.35 38.11
CA ILE A 610 26.48 9.64 37.94
C ILE A 610 27.25 9.37 39.21
N LYS A 611 26.72 9.76 40.37
CA LYS A 611 27.34 9.46 41.67
C LYS A 611 27.56 7.96 41.86
N ARG A 612 26.57 7.14 41.49
CA ARG A 612 26.65 5.68 41.56
C ARG A 612 27.68 5.14 40.58
N ILE A 613 27.62 5.55 39.32
CA ILE A 613 28.53 5.08 38.27
C ILE A 613 29.98 5.47 38.59
N ALA A 614 30.23 6.71 39.03
CA ALA A 614 31.54 7.18 39.43
C ALA A 614 32.17 6.32 40.54
N ARG A 615 31.36 5.92 41.52
CA ARG A 615 31.82 5.05 42.62
C ARG A 615 32.04 3.61 42.15
N GLU A 616 31.11 3.05 41.40
CA GLU A 616 31.15 1.64 40.99
C GLU A 616 32.17 1.35 39.90
N VAL A 617 32.38 2.29 38.97
CA VAL A 617 33.22 2.10 37.78
C VAL A 617 34.60 2.75 37.94
N LEU A 618 34.65 4.00 38.43
CA LEU A 618 35.90 4.76 38.54
C LEU A 618 36.49 4.73 39.96
N ASN A 619 35.76 4.19 40.95
CA ASN A 619 36.12 4.25 42.36
C ASN A 619 36.41 5.69 42.86
N LYS A 620 35.59 6.65 42.40
CA LYS A 620 35.73 8.08 42.73
C LYS A 620 34.43 8.63 43.33
N GLU A 621 34.57 9.56 44.27
CA GLU A 621 33.46 10.37 44.77
C GLU A 621 33.25 11.60 43.88
N VAL A 622 32.01 12.05 43.80
CA VAL A 622 31.64 13.27 43.07
C VAL A 622 31.42 14.44 44.02
N ILE A 623 31.85 15.63 43.62
CA ILE A 623 31.58 16.88 44.33
C ILE A 623 30.45 17.61 43.62
N ILE A 624 29.38 17.92 44.34
CA ILE A 624 28.20 18.59 43.78
C ILE A 624 28.15 20.02 44.28
N LYS A 625 28.05 21.00 43.37
CA LYS A 625 27.86 22.42 43.71
C LYS A 625 26.70 23.01 42.95
N GLN A 626 25.80 23.71 43.65
CA GLN A 626 24.73 24.45 43.00
C GLN A 626 25.23 25.84 42.59
N ASP A 627 24.93 26.25 41.36
CA ASP A 627 25.14 27.64 40.94
C ASP A 627 24.16 28.54 41.71
N LYS A 628 24.65 29.63 42.30
CA LYS A 628 23.79 30.57 43.04
C LYS A 628 22.98 31.48 42.11
N ARG A 629 23.37 31.58 40.83
CA ARG A 629 22.79 32.51 39.85
C ARG A 629 21.77 31.86 38.91
N TYR A 630 21.85 30.54 38.75
CA TYR A 630 21.05 29.78 37.80
C TYR A 630 20.50 28.51 38.45
N ASN A 631 19.47 27.89 37.86
CA ASN A 631 18.92 26.63 38.34
C ASN A 631 19.79 25.40 37.99
N SER A 632 21.11 25.59 37.97
CA SER A 632 22.09 24.61 37.50
C SER A 632 22.88 24.02 38.67
N VAL A 633 23.22 22.75 38.56
CA VAL A 633 24.02 21.96 39.49
C VAL A 633 25.22 21.41 38.74
N TYR A 634 26.41 21.71 39.23
CA TYR A 634 27.66 21.19 38.70
C TYR A 634 28.09 19.95 39.48
N VAL A 635 28.40 18.87 38.76
CA VAL A 635 28.94 17.63 39.31
C VAL A 635 30.39 17.50 38.85
N TYR A 636 31.32 17.59 39.78
CA TYR A 636 32.76 17.50 39.53
C TYR A 636 33.28 16.12 39.92
N LEU A 637 34.10 15.54 39.06
CA LEU A 637 34.83 14.30 39.31
C LEU A 637 36.31 14.54 38.98
N TYR A 638 37.17 14.39 39.99
CA TYR A 638 38.60 14.71 39.93
C TYR A 638 39.48 13.46 39.78
#